data_AF-A0A1C6RD88-F1
#
_entry.id   AF-A0A1C6RD88-F1
#
_cell.length_a   1.000
_cell.length_b   1.000
_cell.length_c   1.000
_cell.angle_alpha   90.00
_cell.angle_beta   90.00
_cell.angle_gamma   90.00
#
_symmetry.space_group_name_H-M   'P 1'
#
loop_
_entity.id
_entity.type
_entity.pdbx_description
1 polymer ?
#
loop_
_entity_poly.entity_id
_entity_poly.type
_entity_poly.pdbx_seq_one_letter_code
_entity_poly.pdbx_strand_id
1 'polypeptide(L)'
;MTVAVRVTEAAPPVPGGSCMVCLDLADDVAAGLAVPGGLPAAELHVTLAYLGKALTDAQRDQVAAITGEVAAAHPPLTGQVGGLGQFPPGDDGVPVWSPVDVPGLAELRHDLVARLAAAGLPVSGDRGFTPHMTLTYLADGDTPPAPVPPTTVRFDALTWTHGPAWTAVPFAAPAADSRTEKPAVTESTHRDRVPGRVIEAKGVNSAGGRVFRVRIIRAGESKNRRRYPHQVLAAAAQLYEGAKAYDHHRTEDELRSSTIAGLVGSYRNVAVESDGLYGDLHLLPSATHAAEALDAALAAQETGLEPLVGISHDVLATWSTPTGEGEQRMEEATSIVRVFSADVVADPAAGGMATRMVAGGTDRTTDTPGAPPGGESRESDVTAPLDSAAVLAALKGASSEQLAEVGLAWAGPADTTAGTGAGGTTDTGGTAPAAAPPASGATESVQRSLEAGQPKTSFLGQLMIRHKVEAAGLPIAVVESVTMALPEQITESVVDAQITSIKAGLAVVERAGLVGTASIGPAQVTKESAEKRAAALDKFWDGDYTEGYKSLKEAWADITGYRPQAWGEDVNRRILRECFGAGFDSAVRGSESMTSGSWSQVLGDSITRRMIRLYRQPGLQSWRKVVSDIVPVSDFRDQKRVRIGGYGTLPVVNEGAPYQPLQSPGDEEAVYKVIKRGGTDDLTLEMIANDDIGAIRNIPRLLGLAAAITLYRFVWDLLLTNVVCTYDSTALFHTNHGNTDNPLSLGSTGLSTARRKMRKQAAYGDTTNILSITPQLLIVPPELEETAFQLTTSAVAVTSNSDATIPNMHRGLDFEVLDHWADSNDWIAAADPAMVPMIEMGFYQGRQEPELFTQADPSTGTMFNADKYTYKIRHTYSGTPLDHRGFYRGANA
;
A
#
# COMPACT_ATOMS: atom_id res chain seq x y z
N MET A 1 14.10 -30.13 40.86
CA MET A 1 15.29 -30.29 40.00
C MET A 1 16.40 -29.48 40.64
N THR A 2 17.50 -30.13 41.02
CA THR A 2 18.62 -29.55 41.75
C THR A 2 19.30 -28.48 40.88
N VAL A 3 19.27 -27.21 41.29
CA VAL A 3 19.98 -26.12 40.63
C VAL A 3 21.48 -26.39 40.78
N ALA A 4 22.18 -26.57 39.66
CA ALA A 4 23.62 -26.75 39.67
C ALA A 4 24.29 -25.40 39.98
N VAL A 5 24.56 -25.15 41.25
CA VAL A 5 25.41 -24.03 41.67
C VAL A 5 26.84 -24.39 41.26
N ARG A 6 27.40 -23.70 40.26
CA ARG A 6 28.85 -23.67 40.04
C ARG A 6 29.46 -22.93 41.24
N VAL A 7 29.93 -23.67 42.24
CA VAL A 7 30.92 -23.15 43.19
C VAL A 7 32.28 -23.49 42.58
N THR A 8 32.81 -22.57 41.77
CA THR A 8 34.22 -22.65 41.35
C THR A 8 35.08 -22.25 42.54
N GLU A 9 35.92 -23.19 42.97
CA GLU A 9 36.84 -23.08 44.10
C GLU A 9 38.06 -22.22 43.71
N ALA A 10 37.83 -20.93 43.46
CA ALA A 10 38.84 -19.85 43.43
C ALA A 10 38.14 -18.48 43.24
N ALA A 11 38.03 -17.67 44.30
CA ALA A 11 37.80 -16.22 44.17
C ALA A 11 39.15 -15.53 43.85
N PRO A 12 39.25 -14.42 43.06
CA PRO A 12 38.54 -13.13 43.23
C PRO A 12 38.30 -12.35 41.88
N PRO A 13 38.07 -11.01 41.85
CA PRO A 13 36.99 -10.21 42.42
C PRO A 13 36.22 -9.38 41.35
N VAL A 14 34.92 -9.64 41.15
CA VAL A 14 34.05 -8.54 40.64
C VAL A 14 33.95 -7.50 41.77
N PRO A 15 34.10 -6.19 41.51
CA PRO A 15 34.05 -5.16 42.54
C PRO A 15 32.78 -5.30 43.39
N GLY A 16 32.97 -5.44 44.70
CA GLY A 16 31.93 -5.83 45.65
C GLY A 16 30.60 -5.09 45.46
N GLY A 17 29.53 -5.88 45.27
CA GLY A 17 28.15 -5.45 45.44
C GLY A 17 27.29 -5.38 44.17
N SER A 18 27.85 -5.48 42.96
CA SER A 18 27.04 -5.40 41.74
C SER A 18 26.09 -6.60 41.56
N CYS A 19 24.88 -6.30 41.11
CA CYS A 19 23.85 -7.26 40.75
C CYS A 19 23.58 -7.13 39.25
N MET A 20 23.65 -8.22 38.49
CA MET A 20 23.42 -8.20 37.05
C MET A 20 22.98 -9.55 36.50
N VAL A 21 22.34 -9.53 35.34
CA VAL A 21 22.05 -10.71 34.54
C VAL A 21 22.95 -10.68 33.30
N CYS A 22 23.71 -11.76 33.10
CA CYS A 22 24.72 -11.87 32.05
C CYS A 22 24.71 -13.26 31.40
N LEU A 23 25.45 -13.38 30.30
CA LEU A 23 25.83 -14.66 29.71
C LEU A 23 27.28 -14.97 30.06
N ASP A 24 27.49 -16.12 30.69
CA ASP A 24 28.81 -16.63 31.07
C ASP A 24 29.44 -17.43 29.94
N LEU A 25 30.77 -17.45 29.86
CA LEU A 25 31.51 -18.19 28.83
C LEU A 25 32.04 -19.52 29.38
N ALA A 26 32.20 -20.51 28.51
CA ALA A 26 32.90 -21.74 28.87
C ALA A 26 34.38 -21.43 29.18
N ASP A 27 34.93 -22.05 30.23
CA ASP A 27 36.25 -21.69 30.78
C ASP A 27 37.39 -21.81 29.74
N ASP A 28 37.28 -22.77 28.81
CA ASP A 28 38.23 -22.99 27.71
C ASP A 28 38.15 -21.89 26.65
N VAL A 29 36.94 -21.41 26.34
CA VAL A 29 36.68 -20.31 25.42
C VAL A 29 37.12 -18.97 26.02
N ALA A 30 36.81 -18.74 27.31
CA ALA A 30 37.20 -17.54 28.04
C ALA A 30 38.73 -17.42 28.15
N ALA A 31 39.44 -18.52 28.39
CA ALA A 31 40.90 -18.55 28.42
C ALA A 31 41.53 -18.19 27.06
N GLY A 32 40.88 -18.56 25.94
CA GLY A 32 41.33 -18.21 24.59
C GLY A 32 41.04 -16.76 24.19
N LEU A 33 40.05 -16.13 24.82
CA LEU A 33 39.63 -14.75 24.56
C LEU A 33 40.32 -13.71 25.46
N ALA A 34 40.93 -14.14 26.57
CA ALA A 34 41.61 -13.25 27.50
C ALA A 34 42.87 -12.61 26.88
N VAL A 35 43.00 -11.29 27.03
CA VAL A 35 44.13 -10.52 26.50
C VAL A 35 45.21 -10.31 27.57
N PRO A 36 46.52 -10.30 27.21
CA PRO A 36 47.60 -10.05 28.16
C PRO A 36 47.45 -8.66 28.84
N GLY A 37 47.43 -8.63 30.17
CA GLY A 37 47.22 -7.40 30.94
C GLY A 37 45.77 -6.92 31.01
N GLY A 38 44.80 -7.73 30.56
CA GLY A 38 43.36 -7.47 30.67
C GLY A 38 42.69 -8.15 31.86
N LEU A 39 41.36 -8.20 31.82
CA LEU A 39 40.55 -8.87 32.82
C LEU A 39 40.85 -10.38 32.85
N PRO A 40 40.82 -11.03 34.03
CA PRO A 40 40.96 -12.47 34.13
C PRO A 40 39.90 -13.21 33.29
N ALA A 41 40.25 -14.38 32.75
CA ALA A 41 39.32 -15.20 31.97
C ALA A 41 38.02 -15.51 32.73
N ALA A 42 38.09 -15.68 34.05
CA ALA A 42 36.94 -15.91 34.92
C ALA A 42 36.00 -14.70 35.09
N GLU A 43 36.41 -13.50 34.66
CA GLU A 43 35.61 -12.28 34.72
C GLU A 43 35.00 -11.90 33.37
N LEU A 44 35.32 -12.61 32.29
CA LEU A 44 34.77 -12.34 30.97
C LEU A 44 33.32 -12.82 30.89
N HIS A 45 32.40 -11.89 30.61
CA HIS A 45 30.97 -12.15 30.46
C HIS A 45 30.32 -11.13 29.53
N VAL A 46 29.12 -11.45 29.03
CA VAL A 46 28.29 -10.52 28.23
C VAL A 46 27.16 -10.01 29.10
N THR A 47 27.19 -8.72 29.45
CA THR A 47 26.17 -8.10 30.32
C THR A 47 24.89 -7.81 29.55
N LEU A 48 23.76 -8.38 29.99
CA LEU A 48 22.45 -8.12 29.39
C LEU A 48 21.70 -7.01 30.12
N ALA A 49 21.70 -7.06 31.46
CA ALA A 49 21.06 -6.08 32.32
C ALA A 49 21.86 -5.85 33.61
N TYR A 50 22.25 -4.61 33.86
CA TYR A 50 22.89 -4.20 35.11
C TYR A 50 21.84 -3.62 36.07
N LEU A 51 21.80 -4.11 37.32
CA LEU A 51 20.77 -3.79 38.32
C LEU A 51 21.31 -2.99 39.52
N GLY A 52 22.53 -2.47 39.44
CA GLY A 52 23.14 -1.64 40.48
C GLY A 52 23.79 -2.45 41.61
N LYS A 53 24.12 -1.75 42.72
CA LYS A 53 24.91 -2.29 43.84
C LYS A 53 24.11 -2.60 45.12
N ALA A 54 22.80 -2.32 45.15
CA ALA A 54 21.99 -2.37 46.37
C ALA A 54 20.53 -2.81 46.09
N LEU A 55 20.31 -4.11 45.84
CA LEU A 55 18.96 -4.71 45.80
C LEU A 55 18.55 -5.27 47.17
N THR A 56 17.28 -5.08 47.55
CA THR A 56 16.68 -5.73 48.73
C THR A 56 16.54 -7.25 48.52
N ASP A 57 16.40 -8.04 49.60
CA ASP A 57 16.17 -9.50 49.53
C ASP A 57 14.98 -9.85 48.62
N ALA A 58 13.86 -9.15 48.79
CA ALA A 58 12.66 -9.36 47.97
C ALA A 58 12.88 -9.09 46.48
N GLN A 59 13.68 -8.07 46.14
CA GLN A 59 14.04 -7.78 44.75
C GLN A 59 14.99 -8.84 44.18
N ARG A 60 15.89 -9.40 44.99
CA ARG A 60 16.78 -10.50 44.56
C ARG A 60 15.99 -11.75 44.20
N ASP A 61 14.98 -12.10 45.01
CA ASP A 61 14.09 -13.23 44.73
C ASP A 61 13.29 -13.01 43.44
N GLN A 62 12.81 -11.78 43.21
CA GLN A 62 12.13 -11.42 41.96
C GLN A 62 13.04 -11.53 40.74
N VAL A 63 14.29 -11.08 40.83
CA VAL A 63 15.24 -11.22 39.71
C VAL A 63 15.53 -12.68 39.42
N ALA A 64 15.72 -13.50 40.45
CA ALA A 64 15.95 -14.94 40.28
C ALA A 64 14.75 -15.63 39.60
N ALA A 65 13.52 -15.29 40.00
CA ALA A 65 12.30 -15.82 39.38
C ALA A 65 12.18 -15.40 37.91
N ILE A 66 12.37 -14.12 37.60
CA ILE A 66 12.27 -13.58 36.23
C ILE A 66 13.35 -14.17 35.34
N THR A 67 14.58 -14.30 35.85
CA THR A 67 15.69 -14.95 35.12
C THR A 67 15.33 -16.41 34.81
N GLY A 68 14.68 -17.11 35.75
CA GLY A 68 14.10 -18.44 35.57
C GLY A 68 13.09 -18.53 34.43
N GLU A 69 12.12 -17.63 34.42
CA GLU A 69 11.06 -17.59 33.39
C GLU A 69 11.63 -17.26 32.00
N VAL A 70 12.57 -16.33 31.92
CA VAL A 70 13.22 -15.95 30.66
C VAL A 70 14.08 -17.10 30.15
N ALA A 71 14.89 -17.74 30.99
CA ALA A 71 15.68 -18.89 30.58
C ALA A 71 14.78 -20.05 30.07
N ALA A 72 13.60 -20.25 30.65
CA ALA A 72 12.63 -21.25 30.20
C ALA A 72 11.93 -20.89 28.87
N ALA A 73 11.90 -19.61 28.50
CA ALA A 73 11.24 -19.14 27.27
C ALA A 73 12.17 -19.10 26.05
N HIS A 74 13.48 -19.19 26.24
CA HIS A 74 14.48 -19.03 25.18
C HIS A 74 15.34 -20.29 25.00
N PRO A 75 15.70 -20.67 23.75
CA PRO A 75 16.63 -21.76 23.49
C PRO A 75 18.09 -21.34 23.72
N PRO A 76 19.03 -22.29 23.85
CA PRO A 76 20.48 -22.01 23.87
C PRO A 76 20.92 -21.18 22.67
N LEU A 77 21.80 -20.20 22.90
CA LEU A 77 22.27 -19.28 21.86
C LEU A 77 23.67 -19.67 21.37
N THR A 78 23.96 -19.48 20.08
CA THR A 78 25.29 -19.72 19.50
C THR A 78 25.65 -18.58 18.55
N GLY A 79 26.89 -18.11 18.60
CA GLY A 79 27.36 -17.00 17.78
C GLY A 79 28.87 -16.86 17.81
N GLN A 80 29.38 -15.65 17.57
CA GLN A 80 30.81 -15.35 17.55
C GLN A 80 31.15 -14.14 18.42
N VAL A 81 32.33 -14.19 19.03
CA VAL A 81 32.96 -13.05 19.72
C VAL A 81 34.32 -12.81 19.09
N GLY A 82 34.58 -11.58 18.64
CA GLY A 82 35.86 -11.25 18.04
C GLY A 82 35.89 -9.85 17.43
N GLY A 83 37.08 -9.26 17.38
CA GLY A 83 37.29 -7.85 17.06
C GLY A 83 37.60 -7.02 18.31
N LEU A 84 37.77 -5.71 18.11
CA LEU A 84 38.13 -4.77 19.15
C LEU A 84 37.36 -3.46 18.96
N GLY A 85 36.72 -3.00 20.02
CA GLY A 85 36.06 -1.71 20.13
C GLY A 85 36.48 -1.00 21.42
N GLN A 86 36.22 0.31 21.48
CA GLN A 86 36.54 1.14 22.63
C GLN A 86 35.34 2.04 22.94
N PHE A 87 34.96 2.13 24.21
CA PHE A 87 33.96 3.10 24.68
C PHE A 87 34.64 4.38 25.19
N PRO A 88 33.90 5.50 25.31
CA PRO A 88 34.42 6.70 25.97
C PRO A 88 34.92 6.41 27.40
N PRO A 89 35.89 7.19 27.92
CA PRO A 89 36.40 7.04 29.28
C PRO A 89 35.28 7.11 30.33
N GLY A 90 35.28 6.15 31.26
CA GLY A 90 34.41 6.11 32.44
C GLY A 90 35.21 6.21 33.75
N ASP A 91 34.51 6.06 34.88
CA ASP A 91 35.08 6.21 36.23
C ASP A 91 36.24 5.22 36.53
N ASP A 92 36.27 4.08 35.83
CA ASP A 92 37.27 3.00 35.97
C ASP A 92 38.31 2.96 34.83
N GLY A 93 38.35 3.98 33.95
CA GLY A 93 39.26 4.06 32.80
C GLY A 93 38.56 3.93 31.44
N VAL A 94 39.31 3.72 30.35
CA VAL A 94 38.76 3.58 29.00
C VAL A 94 38.42 2.11 28.71
N PRO A 95 37.14 1.71 28.59
CA PRO A 95 36.76 0.32 28.41
C PRO A 95 37.07 -0.14 26.98
N VAL A 96 37.88 -1.19 26.87
CA VAL A 96 38.14 -1.90 25.61
C VAL A 96 37.33 -3.19 25.62
N TRP A 97 36.61 -3.43 24.53
CA TRP A 97 35.62 -4.51 24.43
C TRP A 97 35.72 -5.26 23.11
N SER A 98 35.17 -6.47 23.06
CA SER A 98 34.99 -7.25 21.84
C SER A 98 33.51 -7.31 21.47
N PRO A 99 33.12 -7.08 20.20
CA PRO A 99 31.74 -7.22 19.77
C PRO A 99 31.29 -8.68 19.86
N VAL A 100 30.01 -8.84 20.19
CA VAL A 100 29.35 -10.14 20.32
C VAL A 100 28.26 -10.23 19.25
N ASP A 101 28.44 -11.12 18.29
CA ASP A 101 27.48 -11.38 17.21
C ASP A 101 26.78 -12.72 17.46
N VAL A 102 25.64 -12.66 18.12
CA VAL A 102 24.83 -13.83 18.49
C VAL A 102 23.40 -13.57 18.05
N PRO A 103 22.90 -14.30 17.01
CA PRO A 103 21.50 -14.21 16.60
C PRO A 103 20.55 -14.54 17.76
N GLY A 104 19.53 -13.72 17.98
CA GLY A 104 18.57 -13.89 19.09
C GLY A 104 18.94 -13.18 20.40
N LEU A 105 20.15 -12.60 20.50
CA LEU A 105 20.63 -11.96 21.74
C LEU A 105 19.88 -10.65 22.06
N ALA A 106 19.51 -9.89 21.04
CA ALA A 106 18.76 -8.65 21.20
C ALA A 106 17.33 -8.92 21.70
N GLU A 107 16.69 -9.97 21.18
CA GLU A 107 15.37 -10.45 21.56
C GLU A 107 15.38 -10.99 23.00
N LEU A 108 16.38 -11.81 23.36
CA LEU A 108 16.58 -12.29 24.72
C LEU A 108 16.71 -11.13 25.72
N ARG A 109 17.53 -10.13 25.38
CA ARG A 109 17.69 -8.95 26.24
C ARG A 109 16.41 -8.15 26.35
N HIS A 110 15.70 -7.93 25.24
CA HIS A 110 14.46 -7.15 25.24
C HIS A 110 13.41 -7.80 26.16
N ASP A 111 13.20 -9.11 26.07
CA ASP A 111 12.28 -9.86 26.93
C ASP A 111 12.70 -9.76 28.41
N LEU A 112 14.00 -9.96 28.70
CA LEU A 112 14.55 -9.82 30.05
C LEU A 112 14.34 -8.43 30.64
N VAL A 113 14.72 -7.37 29.92
CA VAL A 113 14.60 -5.98 30.38
C VAL A 113 13.13 -5.59 30.56
N ALA A 114 12.25 -6.01 29.65
CA ALA A 114 10.82 -5.72 29.73
C ALA A 114 10.20 -6.34 31.00
N ARG A 115 10.52 -7.60 31.32
CA ARG A 115 10.01 -8.27 32.52
C ARG A 115 10.59 -7.70 33.81
N LEU A 116 11.88 -7.38 33.82
CA LEU A 116 12.52 -6.75 34.99
C LEU A 116 11.94 -5.33 35.24
N ALA A 117 11.73 -4.54 34.18
CA ALA A 117 11.10 -3.23 34.29
C ALA A 117 9.64 -3.31 34.75
N ALA A 118 8.86 -4.28 34.24
CA ALA A 118 7.48 -4.52 34.67
C ALA A 118 7.38 -4.91 36.16
N ALA A 119 8.40 -5.57 36.70
CA ALA A 119 8.53 -5.89 38.12
C ALA A 119 9.00 -4.70 39.00
N GLY A 120 9.24 -3.53 38.41
CA GLY A 120 9.68 -2.33 39.14
C GLY A 120 11.15 -2.36 39.56
N LEU A 121 11.99 -3.19 38.92
CA LEU A 121 13.41 -3.29 39.22
C LEU A 121 14.21 -2.18 38.50
N PRO A 122 15.31 -1.68 39.11
CA PRO A 122 16.09 -0.57 38.57
C PRO A 122 16.96 -1.01 37.39
N VAL A 123 16.36 -1.16 36.21
CA VAL A 123 17.04 -1.52 34.96
C VAL A 123 17.20 -0.26 34.10
N SER A 124 18.43 0.07 33.69
CA SER A 124 18.67 1.21 32.80
C SER A 124 18.23 0.89 31.36
N GLY A 125 17.13 1.49 30.89
CA GLY A 125 16.59 1.34 29.54
C GLY A 125 17.04 2.39 28.51
N ASP A 126 17.65 3.49 28.96
CA ASP A 126 17.78 4.73 28.18
C ASP A 126 18.97 4.77 27.19
N ARG A 127 19.72 3.67 27.01
CA ARG A 127 20.85 3.59 26.08
C ARG A 127 20.67 2.44 25.09
N GLY A 128 21.02 2.68 23.84
CA GLY A 128 21.06 1.64 22.80
C GLY A 128 21.91 0.45 23.23
N PHE A 129 21.42 -0.77 22.99
CA PHE A 129 22.14 -1.99 23.36
C PHE A 129 23.14 -2.35 22.27
N THR A 130 24.43 -2.20 22.58
CA THR A 130 25.51 -2.78 21.78
C THR A 130 25.99 -4.03 22.51
N PRO A 131 25.79 -5.25 21.99
CA PRO A 131 26.26 -6.46 22.64
C PRO A 131 27.81 -6.51 22.62
N HIS A 132 28.41 -6.49 23.81
CA HIS A 132 29.85 -6.40 23.98
C HIS A 132 30.32 -7.22 25.18
N MET A 133 31.59 -7.66 25.11
CA MET A 133 32.32 -8.28 26.20
C MET A 133 33.53 -7.42 26.53
N THR A 134 33.64 -6.90 27.75
CA THR A 134 34.78 -6.07 28.17
C THR A 134 36.02 -6.93 28.32
N LEU A 135 37.13 -6.51 27.70
CA LEU A 135 38.41 -7.20 27.73
C LEU A 135 39.38 -6.57 28.73
N THR A 136 39.42 -5.24 28.82
CA THR A 136 40.28 -4.49 29.74
C THR A 136 39.81 -3.04 29.90
N TYR A 137 40.31 -2.36 30.93
CA TYR A 137 40.17 -0.92 31.12
C TYR A 137 41.57 -0.29 30.99
N LEU A 138 41.76 0.57 29.98
CA LEU A 138 43.03 1.25 29.76
C LEU A 138 43.13 2.53 30.61
N ALA A 139 44.31 2.81 31.15
CA ALA A 139 44.62 4.12 31.68
C ALA A 139 44.91 5.12 30.54
N ASP A 140 44.79 6.42 30.82
CA ASP A 140 45.03 7.47 29.83
C ASP A 140 46.44 7.35 29.21
N GLY A 141 46.49 7.03 27.91
CA GLY A 141 47.73 6.92 27.13
C GLY A 141 48.25 5.49 26.88
N ASP A 142 47.60 4.46 27.41
CA ASP A 142 48.00 3.06 27.16
C ASP A 142 47.59 2.58 25.76
N THR A 143 48.39 1.66 25.20
CA THR A 143 48.16 1.12 23.85
C THR A 143 47.11 -0.01 23.92
N PRO A 144 46.07 -0.01 23.06
CA PRO A 144 45.07 -1.07 23.08
C PRO A 144 45.65 -2.43 22.70
N PRO A 145 45.11 -3.54 23.25
CA PRO A 145 45.55 -4.90 22.92
C PRO A 145 45.25 -5.24 21.46
N ALA A 146 45.92 -6.28 20.93
CA ALA A 146 45.66 -6.76 19.59
C ALA A 146 44.20 -7.25 19.44
N PRO A 147 43.57 -7.07 18.26
CA PRO A 147 42.21 -7.55 18.04
C PRO A 147 42.06 -9.05 18.27
N VAL A 148 41.01 -9.43 18.99
CA VAL A 148 40.71 -10.84 19.28
C VAL A 148 40.18 -11.52 18.01
N PRO A 149 40.69 -12.69 17.61
CA PRO A 149 40.18 -13.40 16.44
C PRO A 149 38.72 -13.87 16.66
N PRO A 150 37.89 -13.94 15.61
CA PRO A 150 36.53 -14.46 15.70
C PRO A 150 36.51 -15.87 16.29
N THR A 151 35.94 -16.00 17.47
CA THR A 151 35.86 -17.25 18.23
C THR A 151 34.38 -17.63 18.37
N THR A 152 34.05 -18.88 18.04
CA THR A 152 32.66 -19.37 18.16
C THR A 152 32.33 -19.59 19.63
N VAL A 153 31.19 -19.05 20.07
CA VAL A 153 30.69 -19.15 21.45
C VAL A 153 29.30 -19.78 21.47
N ARG A 154 29.01 -20.55 22.52
CA ARG A 154 27.69 -21.13 22.78
C ARG A 154 27.29 -20.85 24.24
N PHE A 155 26.07 -20.38 24.43
CA PHE A 155 25.49 -20.04 25.72
C PHE A 155 24.34 -20.98 26.04
N ASP A 156 24.58 -21.89 26.98
CA ASP A 156 23.58 -22.90 27.40
C ASP A 156 22.79 -22.48 28.65
N ALA A 157 23.15 -21.36 29.29
CA ALA A 157 22.49 -20.84 30.48
C ALA A 157 22.51 -19.31 30.52
N LEU A 158 21.52 -18.75 31.21
CA LEU A 158 21.47 -17.36 31.64
C LEU A 158 21.99 -17.25 33.08
N THR A 159 22.92 -16.35 33.34
CA THR A 159 23.56 -16.24 34.65
C THR A 159 23.07 -15.03 35.41
N TRP A 160 22.59 -15.25 36.62
CA TRP A 160 22.23 -14.23 37.60
C TRP A 160 23.35 -14.07 38.62
N THR A 161 23.83 -12.84 38.82
CA THR A 161 24.90 -12.56 39.79
C THR A 161 24.44 -11.61 40.89
N HIS A 162 24.81 -11.94 42.14
CA HIS A 162 24.62 -11.07 43.30
C HIS A 162 25.86 -11.12 44.21
N GLY A 163 26.68 -10.06 44.18
CA GLY A 163 27.96 -10.07 44.90
C GLY A 163 28.87 -11.20 44.39
N PRO A 164 29.38 -12.10 45.25
CA PRO A 164 30.25 -13.20 44.81
C PRO A 164 29.50 -14.41 44.22
N ALA A 165 28.17 -14.45 44.30
CA ALA A 165 27.40 -15.61 43.86
C ALA A 165 27.00 -15.50 42.39
N TRP A 166 27.33 -16.53 41.61
CA TRP A 166 26.95 -16.70 40.21
C TRP A 166 26.01 -17.89 40.10
N THR A 167 24.77 -17.65 39.71
CA THR A 167 23.73 -18.68 39.58
C THR A 167 23.37 -18.85 38.12
N ALA A 168 23.82 -19.95 37.52
CA ALA A 168 23.47 -20.31 36.15
C ALA A 168 22.09 -20.98 36.09
N VAL A 169 21.21 -20.44 35.24
CA VAL A 169 19.89 -20.98 34.96
C VAL A 169 19.89 -21.52 33.53
N PRO A 170 19.75 -22.84 33.32
CA PRO A 170 19.82 -23.42 31.99
C PRO A 170 18.68 -22.92 31.10
N PHE A 171 18.99 -22.66 29.83
CA PHE A 171 17.97 -22.40 28.82
C PHE A 171 17.10 -23.65 28.60
N ALA A 172 15.91 -23.47 28.04
CA ALA A 172 15.04 -24.58 27.70
C ALA A 172 15.75 -25.56 26.75
N ALA A 173 15.87 -26.82 27.19
CA ALA A 173 16.51 -27.85 26.36
C ALA A 173 15.71 -28.04 25.06
N PRO A 174 16.37 -28.21 23.90
CA PRO A 174 15.68 -28.63 22.69
C PRO A 174 15.03 -29.99 22.96
N ALA A 175 13.73 -30.11 22.66
CA ALA A 175 12.97 -31.33 22.88
C ALA A 175 13.67 -32.52 22.22
N ALA A 176 14.15 -33.45 23.05
CA ALA A 176 14.72 -34.71 22.60
C ALA A 176 13.59 -35.60 22.04
N ASP A 177 13.78 -36.02 20.80
CA ASP A 177 12.91 -36.92 20.04
C ASP A 177 12.81 -38.27 20.78
N SER A 178 11.68 -38.53 21.45
CA SER A 178 11.44 -39.76 22.23
C SER A 178 10.94 -40.88 21.32
N ARG A 179 11.87 -41.58 20.67
CA ARG A 179 11.58 -42.88 20.03
C ARG A 179 11.78 -44.02 21.02
N THR A 180 10.69 -44.69 21.37
CA THR A 180 10.66 -45.96 22.10
C THR A 180 11.07 -47.12 21.17
N GLU A 181 12.12 -47.86 21.52
CA GLU A 181 12.45 -49.23 21.02
C GLU A 181 11.37 -50.24 21.49
N LYS A 182 11.04 -51.41 20.90
CA LYS A 182 11.56 -52.39 19.89
C LYS A 182 10.41 -53.46 19.66
N PRO A 183 10.48 -54.59 18.88
CA PRO A 183 11.67 -55.31 18.35
C PRO A 183 11.64 -55.90 16.90
N ALA A 184 12.85 -55.97 16.33
CA ALA A 184 13.53 -57.04 15.55
C ALA A 184 12.80 -57.94 14.52
N VAL A 185 13.32 -57.96 13.28
CA VAL A 185 13.72 -59.18 12.53
C VAL A 185 14.95 -58.88 11.65
N THR A 186 15.87 -59.85 11.61
CA THR A 186 17.18 -59.88 10.95
C THR A 186 17.12 -60.52 9.54
N GLU A 187 18.15 -60.25 8.74
CA GLU A 187 18.72 -61.06 7.61
C GLU A 187 18.24 -60.90 6.15
N SER A 188 19.12 -60.26 5.37
CA SER A 188 19.73 -60.67 4.09
C SER A 188 18.93 -61.35 2.97
N THR A 189 19.04 -60.81 1.75
CA THR A 189 19.68 -61.51 0.60
C THR A 189 19.85 -60.57 -0.61
N HIS A 190 20.83 -60.89 -1.45
CA HIS A 190 21.40 -60.09 -2.53
C HIS A 190 20.92 -60.58 -3.92
N ARG A 191 20.90 -59.66 -4.92
CA ARG A 191 20.76 -59.82 -6.41
C ARG A 191 19.32 -59.96 -6.92
N ASP A 192 18.85 -59.29 -7.98
CA ASP A 192 19.45 -58.99 -9.30
C ASP A 192 18.85 -57.71 -9.99
N ARG A 193 19.43 -57.36 -11.14
CA ARG A 193 19.35 -56.13 -11.96
C ARG A 193 17.96 -55.74 -12.54
N VAL A 194 17.61 -54.44 -12.41
CA VAL A 194 17.12 -53.37 -13.36
C VAL A 194 16.48 -53.78 -14.72
N PRO A 195 15.48 -53.07 -15.34
CA PRO A 195 14.94 -51.71 -15.09
C PRO A 195 13.38 -51.59 -15.03
N GLY A 196 12.88 -50.55 -14.36
CA GLY A 196 11.45 -50.19 -14.42
C GLY A 196 11.20 -48.78 -13.89
N ARG A 197 11.26 -47.79 -14.79
CA ARG A 197 10.92 -46.39 -14.57
C ARG A 197 9.43 -46.25 -14.26
N VAL A 198 9.09 -45.82 -13.05
CA VAL A 198 7.85 -45.09 -12.71
C VAL A 198 8.23 -44.07 -11.62
N ILE A 199 8.26 -42.79 -11.98
CA ILE A 199 8.40 -41.69 -11.03
C ILE A 199 7.06 -40.96 -11.08
N GLU A 200 6.23 -41.17 -10.07
CA GLU A 200 5.10 -40.29 -9.79
C GLU A 200 5.33 -39.60 -8.44
N ALA A 201 5.36 -38.28 -8.46
CA ALA A 201 4.99 -37.45 -7.33
C ALA A 201 4.45 -36.11 -7.85
N LYS A 202 3.14 -36.06 -8.09
CA LYS A 202 2.32 -34.85 -8.00
C LYS A 202 1.71 -34.84 -6.59
N GLY A 203 2.10 -33.90 -5.73
CA GLY A 203 1.50 -33.71 -4.40
C GLY A 203 2.33 -32.78 -3.51
N VAL A 204 1.68 -32.05 -2.59
CA VAL A 204 2.25 -30.99 -1.72
C VAL A 204 2.28 -31.46 -0.25
N ASN A 205 3.28 -31.07 0.54
CA ASN A 205 3.40 -31.45 1.96
C ASN A 205 2.44 -30.68 2.88
N SER A 206 2.25 -31.21 4.10
CA SER A 206 1.37 -30.67 5.15
C SER A 206 1.86 -29.37 5.83
N ALA A 207 2.99 -28.81 5.40
CA ALA A 207 3.56 -27.54 5.92
C ALA A 207 3.64 -26.43 4.86
N GLY A 208 3.18 -26.67 3.63
CA GLY A 208 3.17 -25.72 2.51
C GLY A 208 4.54 -25.45 1.86
N GLY A 209 5.63 -26.10 2.27
CA GLY A 209 6.98 -25.88 1.70
C GLY A 209 7.30 -26.82 0.54
N ARG A 210 7.43 -26.33 -0.69
CA ARG A 210 7.85 -27.14 -1.85
C ARG A 210 9.37 -27.30 -1.88
N VAL A 211 9.85 -28.50 -2.21
CA VAL A 211 11.29 -28.81 -2.31
C VAL A 211 11.64 -29.28 -3.71
N PHE A 212 12.61 -28.61 -4.32
CA PHE A 212 13.08 -28.91 -5.67
C PHE A 212 14.55 -29.32 -5.64
N ARG A 213 14.89 -30.44 -6.27
CA ARG A 213 16.29 -30.77 -6.57
C ARG A 213 16.73 -29.90 -7.75
N VAL A 214 17.71 -29.04 -7.54
CA VAL A 214 18.18 -28.11 -8.56
C VAL A 214 19.68 -28.27 -8.79
N ARG A 215 20.11 -28.12 -10.04
CA ARG A 215 21.51 -27.86 -10.37
C ARG A 215 21.77 -26.38 -10.15
N ILE A 216 22.64 -26.04 -9.22
CA ILE A 216 22.99 -24.65 -8.90
C ILE A 216 23.90 -24.08 -10.01
N ILE A 217 24.89 -24.88 -10.41
CA ILE A 217 25.85 -24.51 -11.46
C ILE A 217 26.36 -25.75 -12.18
N ARG A 218 26.48 -25.67 -13.51
CA ARG A 218 27.12 -26.70 -14.33
C ARG A 218 28.64 -26.53 -14.29
N ALA A 219 29.37 -27.63 -14.13
CA ALA A 219 30.82 -27.62 -14.23
C ALA A 219 31.25 -27.31 -15.68
N GLY A 220 32.20 -26.40 -15.87
CA GLY A 220 32.68 -25.99 -17.18
C GLY A 220 32.40 -24.52 -17.52
N GLU A 221 32.12 -24.25 -18.78
CA GLU A 221 32.00 -22.89 -19.32
C GLU A 221 30.61 -22.28 -19.09
N SER A 222 30.60 -21.03 -18.64
CA SER A 222 29.41 -20.20 -18.47
C SER A 222 29.26 -19.24 -19.66
N LYS A 223 28.01 -18.81 -19.95
CA LYS A 223 27.69 -17.75 -20.92
C LYS A 223 28.44 -16.44 -20.64
N ASN A 224 28.87 -16.21 -19.40
CA ASN A 224 29.63 -15.03 -18.99
C ASN A 224 31.16 -15.12 -19.25
N ARG A 225 31.61 -16.02 -20.13
CA ARG A 225 33.04 -16.26 -20.47
C ARG A 225 33.91 -16.63 -19.26
N ARG A 226 33.29 -17.27 -18.27
CA ARG A 226 33.93 -17.77 -17.04
C ARG A 226 33.92 -19.28 -17.05
N ARG A 227 34.99 -19.90 -16.57
CA ARG A 227 35.10 -21.35 -16.46
C ARG A 227 35.17 -21.77 -14.99
N TYR A 228 34.32 -22.73 -14.62
CA TYR A 228 34.23 -23.28 -13.27
C TYR A 228 34.71 -24.74 -13.27
N PRO A 229 35.97 -25.02 -12.87
CA PRO A 229 36.47 -26.38 -12.78
C PRO A 229 35.72 -27.19 -11.73
N HIS A 230 35.55 -28.49 -11.99
CA HIS A 230 34.88 -29.41 -11.07
C HIS A 230 35.52 -29.41 -9.67
N GLN A 231 36.85 -29.34 -9.60
CA GLN A 231 37.61 -29.30 -8.35
C GLN A 231 37.27 -28.08 -7.48
N VAL A 232 37.00 -26.93 -8.09
CA VAL A 232 36.64 -25.69 -7.38
C VAL A 232 35.20 -25.77 -6.86
N LEU A 233 34.29 -26.32 -7.65
CA LEU A 233 32.92 -26.59 -7.19
C LEU A 233 32.89 -27.63 -6.06
N ALA A 234 33.75 -28.64 -6.12
CA ALA A 234 33.92 -29.65 -5.06
C ALA A 234 34.39 -29.03 -3.75
N ALA A 235 35.41 -28.17 -3.80
CA ALA A 235 35.90 -27.47 -2.62
C ALA A 235 34.87 -26.46 -2.06
N ALA A 236 34.07 -25.86 -2.92
CA ALA A 236 33.09 -24.84 -2.54
C ALA A 236 31.73 -25.40 -2.10
N ALA A 237 31.46 -26.71 -2.26
CA ALA A 237 30.14 -27.30 -2.03
C ALA A 237 29.56 -26.98 -0.64
N GLN A 238 30.41 -26.99 0.40
CA GLN A 238 30.00 -26.68 1.77
C GLN A 238 29.57 -25.21 1.97
N LEU A 239 30.04 -24.28 1.13
CA LEU A 239 29.67 -22.86 1.19
C LEU A 239 28.24 -22.60 0.68
N TYR A 240 27.67 -23.55 -0.07
CA TYR A 240 26.30 -23.45 -0.59
C TYR A 240 25.27 -24.08 0.36
N GLU A 241 25.70 -24.84 1.37
CA GLU A 241 24.79 -25.41 2.36
C GLU A 241 24.21 -24.28 3.23
N GLY A 242 22.87 -24.14 3.24
CA GLY A 242 22.19 -23.04 3.91
C GLY A 242 22.25 -21.70 3.16
N ALA A 243 22.78 -21.66 1.93
CA ALA A 243 22.76 -20.45 1.11
C ALA A 243 21.31 -20.00 0.85
N LYS A 244 21.09 -18.67 0.82
CA LYS A 244 19.78 -18.05 0.56
C LYS A 244 19.50 -18.03 -0.95
N ALA A 245 18.23 -18.17 -1.31
CA ALA A 245 17.74 -18.00 -2.67
C ALA A 245 16.75 -16.82 -2.69
N TYR A 246 16.95 -15.89 -3.61
CA TYR A 246 16.06 -14.78 -3.90
C TYR A 246 15.41 -14.95 -5.29
N ASP A 247 14.34 -14.20 -5.58
CA ASP A 247 13.69 -14.12 -6.90
C ASP A 247 14.38 -13.13 -7.86
N HIS A 248 15.43 -12.44 -7.40
CA HIS A 248 16.31 -11.60 -8.20
C HIS A 248 17.71 -11.54 -7.56
N HIS A 249 18.72 -11.17 -8.36
CA HIS A 249 20.04 -10.83 -7.82
C HIS A 249 19.96 -9.54 -7.04
N ARG A 250 20.41 -9.56 -5.79
CA ARG A 250 20.38 -8.38 -4.92
C ARG A 250 21.32 -7.30 -5.44
N THR A 251 20.85 -6.07 -5.41
CA THR A 251 21.67 -4.87 -5.67
C THR A 251 22.66 -4.62 -4.53
N GLU A 252 23.69 -3.82 -4.77
CA GLU A 252 24.69 -3.47 -3.74
C GLU A 252 24.07 -2.73 -2.54
N ASP A 253 22.97 -1.99 -2.76
CA ASP A 253 22.19 -1.36 -1.69
C ASP A 253 21.40 -2.37 -0.85
N GLU A 254 20.87 -3.42 -1.48
CA GLU A 254 20.15 -4.51 -0.80
C GLU A 254 21.09 -5.41 0.00
N LEU A 255 22.30 -5.65 -0.53
CA LEU A 255 23.38 -6.32 0.18
C LEU A 255 23.82 -5.52 1.42
N ARG A 256 23.94 -4.18 1.32
CA ARG A 256 24.29 -3.31 2.45
C ARG A 256 23.20 -3.19 3.50
N SER A 257 21.94 -3.13 3.07
CA SER A 257 20.78 -3.00 3.96
C SER A 257 20.31 -4.31 4.57
N SER A 258 20.81 -5.47 4.12
CA SER A 258 20.39 -6.80 4.56
C SER A 258 18.88 -7.05 4.43
N THR A 259 18.26 -6.52 3.38
CA THR A 259 16.83 -6.71 3.13
C THR A 259 16.48 -8.19 2.94
N ILE A 260 15.27 -8.57 3.36
CA ILE A 260 14.67 -9.89 3.11
C ILE A 260 13.72 -9.88 1.91
N ALA A 261 13.54 -8.72 1.26
CA ALA A 261 12.72 -8.60 0.06
C ALA A 261 13.22 -9.55 -1.03
N GLY A 262 12.29 -10.28 -1.66
CA GLY A 262 12.60 -11.27 -2.68
C GLY A 262 13.12 -12.62 -2.16
N LEU A 263 13.25 -12.84 -0.85
CA LEU A 263 13.72 -14.12 -0.31
C LEU A 263 12.71 -15.24 -0.59
N VAL A 264 13.11 -16.25 -1.36
CA VAL A 264 12.24 -17.38 -1.76
C VAL A 264 12.55 -18.68 -1.02
N GLY A 265 13.78 -18.87 -0.53
CA GLY A 265 14.15 -20.13 0.11
C GLY A 265 15.60 -20.26 0.52
N SER A 266 16.00 -21.50 0.82
CA SER A 266 17.38 -21.86 1.15
C SER A 266 17.77 -23.23 0.61
N TYR A 267 19.06 -23.45 0.40
CA TYR A 267 19.60 -24.72 -0.09
C TYR A 267 19.97 -25.68 1.04
N ARG A 268 19.67 -26.96 0.85
CA ARG A 268 20.10 -28.06 1.71
C ARG A 268 20.61 -29.24 0.89
N ASN A 269 21.33 -30.17 1.50
CA ASN A 269 21.83 -31.39 0.86
C ASN A 269 22.65 -31.10 -0.41
N VAL A 270 23.54 -30.11 -0.33
CA VAL A 270 24.37 -29.71 -1.47
C VAL A 270 25.47 -30.75 -1.69
N ALA A 271 25.53 -31.28 -2.92
CA ALA A 271 26.52 -32.27 -3.33
C ALA A 271 27.01 -32.00 -4.75
N VAL A 272 28.27 -32.37 -5.01
CA VAL A 272 28.87 -32.25 -6.34
C VAL A 272 28.64 -33.55 -7.09
N GLU A 273 28.08 -33.44 -8.28
CA GLU A 273 27.86 -34.56 -9.20
C GLU A 273 28.80 -34.42 -10.42
N SER A 274 28.75 -35.35 -11.37
CA SER A 274 29.70 -35.39 -12.49
C SER A 274 29.62 -34.19 -13.43
N ASP A 275 28.46 -33.53 -13.51
CA ASP A 275 28.19 -32.43 -14.43
C ASP A 275 27.97 -31.07 -13.76
N GLY A 276 28.01 -30.99 -12.43
CA GLY A 276 27.81 -29.73 -11.71
C GLY A 276 27.56 -29.88 -10.21
N LEU A 277 27.21 -28.76 -9.58
CA LEU A 277 26.83 -28.68 -8.17
C LEU A 277 25.31 -28.73 -8.05
N TYR A 278 24.81 -29.62 -7.20
CA TYR A 278 23.38 -29.85 -6.98
C TYR A 278 23.00 -29.60 -5.53
N GLY A 279 21.77 -29.12 -5.30
CA GLY A 279 21.21 -28.95 -3.96
C GLY A 279 19.69 -29.06 -3.97
N ASP A 280 19.12 -29.24 -2.80
CA ASP A 280 17.68 -29.23 -2.57
C ASP A 280 17.27 -27.80 -2.18
N LEU A 281 16.54 -27.12 -3.05
CA LEU A 281 15.98 -25.80 -2.78
C LEU A 281 14.69 -25.97 -1.99
N HIS A 282 14.74 -25.59 -0.71
CA HIS A 282 13.58 -25.52 0.17
C HIS A 282 12.94 -24.14 0.06
N LEU A 283 11.77 -24.08 -0.59
CA LEU A 283 11.02 -22.84 -0.71
C LEU A 283 10.24 -22.54 0.57
N LEU A 284 10.14 -21.25 0.88
CA LEU A 284 9.24 -20.74 1.90
C LEU A 284 7.78 -20.96 1.47
N PRO A 285 6.84 -21.21 2.40
CA PRO A 285 5.42 -21.36 2.07
C PRO A 285 4.82 -20.14 1.34
N SER A 286 5.37 -18.95 1.57
CA SER A 286 4.97 -17.70 0.92
C SER A 286 5.52 -17.53 -0.51
N ALA A 287 6.49 -18.34 -0.94
CA ALA A 287 7.15 -18.22 -2.24
C ALA A 287 6.38 -18.93 -3.36
N THR A 288 5.07 -18.65 -3.49
CA THR A 288 4.17 -19.30 -4.45
C THR A 288 4.56 -19.02 -5.90
N HIS A 289 4.97 -17.79 -6.22
CA HIS A 289 5.39 -17.41 -7.58
C HIS A 289 6.63 -18.19 -8.04
N ALA A 290 7.65 -18.33 -7.18
CA ALA A 290 8.86 -19.09 -7.49
C ALA A 290 8.57 -20.60 -7.63
N ALA A 291 7.67 -21.13 -6.79
CA ALA A 291 7.20 -22.50 -6.88
C ALA A 291 6.51 -22.79 -8.24
N GLU A 292 5.58 -21.93 -8.66
CA GLU A 292 4.86 -22.07 -9.93
C GLU A 292 5.81 -21.94 -11.13
N ALA A 293 6.76 -21.01 -11.08
CA ALA A 293 7.76 -20.85 -12.14
C ALA A 293 8.67 -22.08 -12.27
N LEU A 294 9.11 -22.67 -11.16
CA LEU A 294 9.93 -23.90 -11.16
C LEU A 294 9.13 -25.11 -11.65
N ASP A 295 7.85 -25.21 -11.31
CA ASP A 295 6.96 -26.25 -11.83
C ASP A 295 6.75 -26.12 -13.34
N ALA A 296 6.53 -24.89 -13.83
CA ALA A 296 6.44 -24.61 -15.26
C ALA A 296 7.76 -24.90 -15.99
N ALA A 297 8.92 -24.61 -15.35
CA ALA A 297 10.23 -24.93 -15.90
C ALA A 297 10.50 -26.44 -15.98
N LEU A 298 10.00 -27.25 -15.02
CA LEU A 298 10.05 -28.71 -15.10
C LEU A 298 9.16 -29.25 -16.23
N ALA A 299 7.93 -28.73 -16.36
CA ALA A 299 7.02 -29.11 -17.43
C ALA A 299 7.53 -28.74 -18.84
N ALA A 300 8.17 -27.57 -18.97
CA ALA A 300 8.83 -27.14 -20.22
C ALA A 300 9.97 -28.09 -20.60
N GLN A 301 10.78 -28.52 -19.63
CA GLN A 301 11.85 -29.50 -19.86
C GLN A 301 11.31 -30.87 -20.32
N GLU A 302 10.18 -31.33 -19.78
CA GLU A 302 9.54 -32.59 -20.21
C GLU A 302 9.07 -32.54 -21.68
N THR A 303 8.73 -31.36 -22.18
CA THR A 303 8.31 -31.12 -23.57
C THR A 303 9.45 -30.73 -24.51
N GLY A 304 10.69 -30.69 -24.00
CA GLY A 304 11.89 -30.34 -24.78
C GLY A 304 12.06 -28.85 -25.06
N LEU A 305 11.32 -27.98 -24.37
CA LEU A 305 11.47 -26.53 -24.41
C LEU A 305 12.54 -26.06 -23.42
N GLU A 306 13.15 -24.91 -23.67
CA GLU A 306 14.11 -24.32 -22.73
C GLU A 306 13.41 -23.97 -21.40
N PRO A 307 14.09 -24.13 -20.24
CA PRO A 307 13.50 -23.81 -18.94
C PRO A 307 13.11 -22.33 -18.86
N LEU A 308 11.88 -22.05 -18.44
CA LEU A 308 11.35 -20.68 -18.23
C LEU A 308 12.13 -19.89 -17.17
N VAL A 309 12.61 -20.59 -16.15
CA VAL A 309 13.45 -20.04 -15.09
C VAL A 309 14.56 -21.03 -14.75
N GLY A 310 15.67 -20.53 -14.24
CA GLY A 310 16.78 -21.33 -13.75
C GLY A 310 17.43 -20.71 -12.53
N ILE A 311 18.57 -21.29 -12.15
CA ILE A 311 19.33 -20.88 -10.97
C ILE A 311 20.60 -20.18 -11.41
N SER A 312 20.87 -19.01 -10.83
CA SER A 312 22.13 -18.30 -11.01
C SER A 312 22.73 -17.97 -9.66
N HIS A 313 23.97 -18.39 -9.45
CA HIS A 313 24.71 -18.04 -8.23
C HIS A 313 25.25 -16.60 -8.26
N ASP A 314 25.33 -15.97 -7.09
CA ASP A 314 26.08 -14.75 -6.86
C ASP A 314 27.19 -15.03 -5.83
N VAL A 315 28.43 -14.89 -6.26
CA VAL A 315 29.61 -15.34 -5.51
C VAL A 315 30.79 -14.39 -5.65
N LEU A 316 31.57 -14.31 -4.58
CA LEU A 316 32.92 -13.74 -4.60
C LEU A 316 33.91 -14.87 -4.90
N ALA A 317 34.61 -14.77 -6.03
CA ALA A 317 35.61 -15.76 -6.47
C ALA A 317 36.93 -15.10 -6.86
N THR A 318 38.03 -15.85 -6.74
CA THR A 318 39.32 -15.49 -7.30
C THR A 318 39.49 -16.13 -8.68
N TRP A 319 40.15 -15.39 -9.58
CA TRP A 319 40.26 -15.74 -11.01
C TRP A 319 41.73 -15.83 -11.41
N SER A 320 42.08 -16.83 -12.22
CA SER A 320 43.39 -16.88 -12.88
C SER A 320 43.41 -16.02 -14.14
N THR A 321 44.60 -15.54 -14.49
CA THR A 321 44.83 -14.75 -15.71
C THR A 321 44.44 -15.57 -16.95
N PRO A 322 43.80 -14.96 -17.98
CA PRO A 322 43.28 -15.71 -19.12
C PRO A 322 44.34 -16.58 -19.77
N THR A 323 44.16 -17.89 -19.73
CA THR A 323 45.11 -18.83 -20.32
C THR A 323 44.54 -19.33 -21.64
N GLY A 324 45.09 -18.85 -22.76
CA GLY A 324 44.72 -19.32 -24.10
C GLY A 324 45.43 -18.56 -25.22
N GLU A 325 46.07 -19.28 -26.14
CA GLU A 325 46.47 -18.77 -27.45
C GLU A 325 45.26 -18.80 -28.40
N GLY A 326 44.82 -17.63 -28.87
CA GLY A 326 43.77 -17.46 -29.90
C GLY A 326 42.35 -17.24 -29.35
N GLU A 327 41.64 -16.26 -29.94
CA GLU A 327 40.23 -15.78 -29.85
C GLU A 327 39.27 -16.06 -28.66
N GLN A 328 39.59 -16.89 -27.67
CA GLN A 328 38.75 -17.13 -26.49
C GLN A 328 39.56 -16.92 -25.20
N ARG A 329 39.71 -15.66 -24.79
CA ARG A 329 40.20 -15.32 -23.44
C ARG A 329 39.08 -15.61 -22.44
N MET A 330 39.20 -16.70 -21.69
CA MET A 330 38.29 -17.06 -20.60
C MET A 330 39.01 -16.91 -19.25
N GLU A 331 38.28 -16.42 -18.25
CA GLU A 331 38.75 -16.35 -16.86
C GLU A 331 38.34 -17.64 -16.14
N GLU A 332 39.32 -18.39 -15.62
CA GLU A 332 39.07 -19.63 -14.89
C GLU A 332 39.05 -19.34 -13.38
N ALA A 333 37.99 -19.78 -12.70
CA ALA A 333 37.88 -19.61 -11.25
C ALA A 333 38.91 -20.50 -10.54
N THR A 334 39.74 -19.92 -9.68
CA THR A 334 40.73 -20.66 -8.87
C THR A 334 40.17 -21.03 -7.50
N SER A 335 39.33 -20.18 -6.90
CA SER A 335 38.58 -20.50 -5.67
C SER A 335 37.32 -19.65 -5.53
N ILE A 336 36.28 -20.20 -4.91
CA ILE A 336 35.10 -19.44 -4.46
C ILE A 336 35.32 -19.09 -2.99
N VAL A 337 35.39 -17.80 -2.69
CA VAL A 337 35.70 -17.26 -1.36
C VAL A 337 34.43 -17.15 -0.51
N ARG A 338 33.33 -16.72 -1.13
CA ARG A 338 32.04 -16.52 -0.45
C ARG A 338 30.88 -16.68 -1.41
N VAL A 339 29.79 -17.29 -0.94
CA VAL A 339 28.49 -17.35 -1.64
C VAL A 339 27.56 -16.31 -1.00
N PHE A 340 27.03 -15.38 -1.81
CA PHE A 340 26.04 -14.41 -1.33
C PHE A 340 24.63 -14.99 -1.40
N SER A 341 24.30 -15.58 -2.55
CA SER A 341 23.03 -16.26 -2.79
C SER A 341 23.08 -17.13 -4.05
N ALA A 342 22.06 -17.96 -4.25
CA ALA A 342 21.81 -18.63 -5.52
C ALA A 342 20.35 -18.48 -5.91
N ASP A 343 20.11 -17.57 -6.85
CA ASP A 343 18.84 -16.91 -7.07
C ASP A 343 18.08 -17.52 -8.26
N VAL A 344 16.76 -17.48 -8.18
CA VAL A 344 15.86 -17.91 -9.25
C VAL A 344 15.77 -16.78 -10.27
N VAL A 345 16.23 -17.01 -11.50
CA VAL A 345 16.30 -15.99 -12.55
C VAL A 345 15.72 -16.53 -13.85
N ALA A 346 15.27 -15.63 -14.74
CA ALA A 346 14.81 -16.01 -16.07
C ALA A 346 15.94 -16.62 -16.93
N ASP A 347 17.11 -15.98 -16.94
CA ASP A 347 18.24 -16.33 -17.82
C ASP A 347 19.50 -16.75 -17.03
N PRO A 348 19.63 -18.04 -16.64
CA PRO A 348 20.80 -18.50 -15.88
C PRO A 348 22.06 -18.53 -16.76
N ALA A 349 23.12 -17.84 -16.31
CA ALA A 349 24.38 -17.75 -17.06
C ALA A 349 25.26 -19.02 -16.98
N ALA A 350 25.10 -19.83 -15.92
CA ALA A 350 25.98 -20.97 -15.61
C ALA A 350 25.27 -22.33 -15.64
N GLY A 351 24.15 -22.43 -16.37
CA GLY A 351 23.45 -23.70 -16.61
C GLY A 351 22.72 -24.28 -15.39
N GLY A 352 22.41 -23.45 -14.39
CA GLY A 352 21.61 -23.84 -13.23
C GLY A 352 20.13 -23.94 -13.58
N MET A 353 19.47 -25.00 -13.12
CA MET A 353 18.08 -25.32 -13.45
C MET A 353 17.47 -26.31 -12.45
N ALA A 354 16.14 -26.33 -12.34
CA ALA A 354 15.43 -27.37 -11.60
C ALA A 354 15.46 -28.70 -12.36
N THR A 355 15.67 -29.80 -11.64
CA THR A 355 15.78 -31.14 -12.23
C THR A 355 14.62 -32.07 -11.87
N ARG A 356 14.10 -31.99 -10.63
CA ARG A 356 12.90 -32.73 -10.19
C ARG A 356 12.33 -32.17 -8.88
N MET A 357 11.05 -32.41 -8.63
CA MET A 357 10.39 -32.19 -7.33
C MET A 357 10.67 -33.35 -6.35
N VAL A 358 10.79 -33.07 -5.05
CA VAL A 358 11.23 -34.05 -4.03
C VAL A 358 10.13 -34.54 -3.06
N ALA A 359 9.02 -33.83 -2.75
CA ALA A 359 7.95 -34.35 -1.84
C ALA A 359 6.54 -33.68 -1.90
N GLY A 360 5.47 -34.49 -1.75
CA GLY A 360 4.18 -34.12 -1.09
C GLY A 360 2.98 -35.12 -1.17
N GLY A 361 1.96 -34.98 -0.30
CA GLY A 361 0.79 -35.89 -0.13
C GLY A 361 -0.22 -35.53 0.99
N THR A 362 -1.50 -35.93 0.83
CA THR A 362 -2.73 -35.58 1.61
C THR A 362 -3.12 -36.58 2.71
N ASP A 363 -3.97 -36.15 3.66
CA ASP A 363 -4.75 -37.03 4.55
C ASP A 363 -6.27 -36.80 4.37
N ARG A 364 -7.03 -37.89 4.39
CA ARG A 364 -8.48 -37.96 4.19
C ARG A 364 -9.10 -38.43 5.50
N THR A 365 -9.68 -37.51 6.26
CA THR A 365 -10.64 -37.82 7.33
C THR A 365 -11.85 -36.93 7.07
N THR A 366 -12.83 -37.36 6.29
CA THR A 366 -13.94 -38.17 6.77
C THR A 366 -14.56 -38.99 5.64
N ASP A 367 -14.52 -40.32 5.72
CA ASP A 367 -15.46 -41.20 5.02
C ASP A 367 -15.90 -42.29 6.01
N THR A 368 -17.12 -42.14 6.50
CA THR A 368 -17.91 -43.25 7.06
C THR A 368 -18.27 -44.18 5.89
N PRO A 369 -18.14 -45.51 5.99
CA PRO A 369 -18.40 -46.39 4.86
C PRO A 369 -19.90 -46.51 4.55
N GLY A 370 -20.32 -46.00 3.39
CA GLY A 370 -21.53 -46.45 2.70
C GLY A 370 -22.55 -45.37 2.33
N ALA A 371 -22.53 -44.89 1.07
CA ALA A 371 -23.71 -44.51 0.28
C ALA A 371 -23.30 -44.22 -1.19
N PRO A 372 -24.03 -44.73 -2.22
CA PRO A 372 -23.81 -44.41 -3.64
C PRO A 372 -24.62 -43.18 -4.10
N PRO A 373 -24.41 -42.68 -5.34
CA PRO A 373 -24.33 -41.24 -5.66
C PRO A 373 -25.63 -40.63 -6.24
N GLY A 374 -25.72 -39.30 -6.11
CA GLY A 374 -26.67 -38.40 -6.76
C GLY A 374 -26.61 -37.05 -6.04
N GLY A 375 -26.67 -35.87 -6.63
CA GLY A 375 -26.84 -35.40 -7.99
C GLY A 375 -27.02 -33.88 -7.85
N GLU A 376 -26.28 -33.12 -8.67
CA GLU A 376 -26.48 -31.72 -9.08
C GLU A 376 -26.73 -30.61 -8.03
N SER A 377 -25.82 -29.63 -7.98
CA SER A 377 -26.13 -28.25 -8.40
C SER A 377 -24.86 -27.39 -8.50
N ARG A 378 -24.81 -26.59 -9.56
CA ARG A 378 -23.75 -25.65 -9.95
C ARG A 378 -23.71 -24.42 -9.03
N GLU A 379 -22.52 -23.86 -8.88
CA GLU A 379 -22.17 -22.42 -9.03
C GLU A 379 -21.06 -22.00 -8.06
N SER A 380 -19.83 -21.90 -8.57
CA SER A 380 -18.81 -20.90 -8.22
C SER A 380 -17.46 -21.36 -8.78
N ASP A 381 -16.87 -20.57 -9.70
CA ASP A 381 -15.42 -20.32 -9.83
C ASP A 381 -15.08 -19.89 -11.28
N VAL A 382 -15.09 -18.58 -11.53
CA VAL A 382 -14.32 -17.98 -12.63
C VAL A 382 -13.62 -16.74 -12.09
N THR A 383 -12.42 -16.93 -11.55
CA THR A 383 -11.41 -15.88 -11.39
C THR A 383 -10.03 -16.46 -11.73
N ALA A 384 -9.82 -16.70 -13.03
CA ALA A 384 -8.49 -16.81 -13.61
C ALA A 384 -8.37 -15.74 -14.71
N PRO A 385 -7.25 -15.00 -14.81
CA PRO A 385 -7.08 -13.99 -15.87
C PRO A 385 -7.01 -14.69 -17.23
N LEU A 386 -7.92 -14.33 -18.12
CA LEU A 386 -8.01 -14.87 -19.48
C LEU A 386 -6.81 -14.40 -20.31
N ASP A 387 -6.07 -15.34 -20.89
CA ASP A 387 -5.03 -15.07 -21.89
C ASP A 387 -5.66 -14.35 -23.10
N SER A 388 -5.23 -13.11 -23.33
CA SER A 388 -5.75 -12.26 -24.42
C SER A 388 -5.47 -12.87 -25.80
N ALA A 389 -4.44 -13.69 -25.94
CA ALA A 389 -4.15 -14.41 -27.18
C ALA A 389 -5.14 -15.57 -27.41
N ALA A 390 -5.50 -16.30 -26.35
CA ALA A 390 -6.51 -17.35 -26.41
C ALA A 390 -7.92 -16.79 -26.70
N VAL A 391 -8.27 -15.65 -26.09
CA VAL A 391 -9.54 -14.96 -26.35
C VAL A 391 -9.61 -14.45 -27.80
N LEU A 392 -8.52 -13.88 -28.32
CA LEU A 392 -8.46 -13.41 -29.71
C LEU A 392 -8.53 -14.57 -30.72
N ALA A 393 -7.89 -15.70 -30.41
CA ALA A 393 -7.95 -16.91 -31.24
C ALA A 393 -9.36 -17.52 -31.26
N ALA A 394 -10.04 -17.55 -30.10
CA ALA A 394 -11.42 -18.01 -29.99
C ALA A 394 -12.40 -17.08 -30.73
N LEU A 395 -12.23 -15.76 -30.61
CA LEU A 395 -13.03 -14.76 -31.33
C LEU A 395 -12.86 -14.88 -32.85
N LYS A 396 -11.65 -15.15 -33.35
CA LYS A 396 -11.38 -15.34 -34.80
C LYS A 396 -12.04 -16.58 -35.39
N GLY A 397 -12.34 -17.59 -34.58
CA GLY A 397 -13.03 -18.82 -34.99
C GLY A 397 -14.54 -18.84 -34.75
N ALA A 398 -15.09 -17.83 -34.09
CA ALA A 398 -16.50 -17.79 -33.68
C ALA A 398 -17.43 -17.45 -34.85
N SER A 399 -18.56 -18.17 -34.96
CA SER A 399 -19.59 -17.86 -35.95
C SER A 399 -20.37 -16.60 -35.57
N SER A 400 -21.00 -15.96 -36.54
CA SER A 400 -21.84 -14.76 -36.33
C SER A 400 -23.02 -14.99 -35.39
N GLU A 401 -23.50 -16.23 -35.28
CA GLU A 401 -24.58 -16.63 -34.36
C GLU A 401 -24.06 -16.74 -32.91
N GLN A 402 -22.86 -17.25 -32.71
CA GLN A 402 -22.22 -17.37 -31.39
C GLN A 402 -21.82 -16.02 -30.81
N LEU A 403 -21.46 -15.05 -31.66
CA LEU A 403 -21.15 -13.69 -31.23
C LEU A 403 -22.42 -12.92 -30.83
N ALA A 404 -23.54 -13.15 -31.52
CA ALA A 404 -24.82 -12.52 -31.22
C ALA A 404 -25.40 -12.97 -29.86
N GLU A 405 -25.19 -14.22 -29.45
CA GLU A 405 -25.59 -14.73 -28.12
C GLU A 405 -24.91 -14.00 -26.95
N VAL A 406 -23.70 -13.48 -27.16
CA VAL A 406 -22.95 -12.69 -26.16
C VAL A 406 -22.98 -11.18 -26.43
N GLY A 407 -23.84 -10.72 -27.34
CA GLY A 407 -24.04 -9.29 -27.63
C GLY A 407 -22.95 -8.62 -28.47
N LEU A 408 -22.14 -9.39 -29.19
CA LEU A 408 -21.05 -8.93 -30.05
C LEU A 408 -21.40 -9.14 -31.54
N ALA A 409 -20.90 -8.28 -32.43
CA ALA A 409 -21.06 -8.41 -33.87
C ALA A 409 -19.77 -8.02 -34.60
N TRP A 410 -19.50 -8.67 -35.74
CA TRP A 410 -18.41 -8.26 -36.63
C TRP A 410 -18.73 -6.89 -37.23
N ALA A 411 -17.80 -5.95 -37.12
CA ALA A 411 -17.91 -4.67 -37.82
C ALA A 411 -17.88 -4.95 -39.34
N GLY A 412 -18.94 -4.58 -40.05
CA GLY A 412 -18.93 -4.57 -41.52
C GLY A 412 -17.87 -3.60 -42.05
N PRO A 413 -17.40 -3.77 -43.30
CA PRO A 413 -16.41 -2.89 -43.89
C PRO A 413 -16.95 -1.45 -43.95
N ALA A 414 -16.31 -0.55 -43.20
CA ALA A 414 -16.63 0.88 -43.23
C ALA A 414 -16.02 1.51 -44.49
N ASP A 415 -16.88 1.82 -45.45
CA ASP A 415 -16.57 2.78 -46.52
C ASP A 415 -16.33 4.17 -45.91
N THR A 416 -15.10 4.63 -46.00
CA THR A 416 -14.71 5.99 -45.63
C THR A 416 -14.86 6.93 -46.83
N THR A 417 -15.96 7.69 -46.87
CA THR A 417 -15.97 9.03 -47.50
C THR A 417 -16.68 10.00 -46.57
N ALA A 418 -15.92 10.92 -46.00
CA ALA A 418 -16.42 12.09 -45.29
C ALA A 418 -16.84 13.18 -46.29
N GLY A 419 -17.98 13.83 -46.04
CA GLY A 419 -18.42 15.01 -46.79
C GLY A 419 -19.69 15.63 -46.23
N THR A 420 -19.51 16.68 -45.40
CA THR A 420 -20.33 17.89 -45.28
C THR A 420 -21.78 17.90 -45.81
N GLY A 421 -22.72 18.14 -44.89
CA GLY A 421 -23.64 19.30 -44.96
C GLY A 421 -24.89 19.25 -45.85
N ALA A 422 -26.05 19.16 -45.19
CA ALA A 422 -27.33 19.84 -45.48
C ALA A 422 -28.05 19.65 -46.84
N GLY A 423 -29.28 19.15 -46.75
CA GLY A 423 -30.44 19.69 -47.49
C GLY A 423 -31.00 18.88 -48.67
N GLY A 424 -32.24 18.40 -48.51
CA GLY A 424 -33.32 18.59 -49.51
C GLY A 424 -33.49 17.59 -50.66
N THR A 425 -34.58 16.81 -50.56
CA THR A 425 -35.63 16.56 -51.58
C THR A 425 -35.35 15.77 -52.89
N THR A 426 -36.11 14.68 -53.01
CA THR A 426 -36.93 14.20 -54.16
C THR A 426 -36.30 13.83 -55.52
N ASP A 427 -36.41 12.53 -55.80
CA ASP A 427 -37.20 11.90 -56.89
C ASP A 427 -36.67 11.78 -58.34
N THR A 428 -36.82 10.55 -58.84
CA THR A 428 -37.01 10.04 -60.22
C THR A 428 -36.14 10.48 -61.40
N GLY A 429 -35.44 9.49 -61.99
CA GLY A 429 -35.89 8.86 -63.24
C GLY A 429 -35.52 9.48 -64.61
N GLY A 430 -34.73 8.73 -65.39
CA GLY A 430 -34.60 8.83 -66.87
C GLY A 430 -33.64 9.94 -67.35
N THR A 431 -32.92 9.85 -68.47
CA THR A 431 -33.01 9.01 -69.67
C THR A 431 -31.70 9.19 -70.46
N ALA A 432 -31.15 8.13 -71.04
CA ALA A 432 -30.11 8.23 -72.07
C ALA A 432 -30.73 8.54 -73.44
N PRO A 433 -29.98 9.12 -74.39
CA PRO A 433 -29.85 8.41 -75.66
C PRO A 433 -28.43 8.40 -76.23
N ALA A 434 -28.19 7.33 -76.98
CA ALA A 434 -26.95 6.94 -77.64
C ALA A 434 -26.86 7.42 -79.10
N ALA A 435 -25.63 7.57 -79.61
CA ALA A 435 -25.18 7.29 -80.98
C ALA A 435 -23.62 7.38 -81.00
N ALA A 436 -22.83 6.30 -81.07
CA ALA A 436 -22.55 5.37 -82.20
C ALA A 436 -21.47 5.94 -83.20
N PRO A 437 -20.60 5.10 -83.83
CA PRO A 437 -19.13 5.15 -83.76
C PRO A 437 -18.46 5.41 -85.15
N PRO A 438 -17.21 4.99 -85.45
CA PRO A 438 -15.90 5.10 -84.77
C PRO A 438 -14.84 5.82 -85.64
N ALA A 439 -13.73 6.32 -85.07
CA ALA A 439 -12.45 6.42 -85.79
C ALA A 439 -11.26 6.64 -84.85
N SER A 440 -10.24 5.83 -85.09
CA SER A 440 -8.87 5.87 -84.57
C SER A 440 -8.19 7.24 -84.68
N GLY A 441 -7.42 7.62 -83.65
CA GLY A 441 -6.35 8.62 -83.82
C GLY A 441 -6.10 9.58 -82.66
N ALA A 442 -6.00 9.13 -81.40
CA ALA A 442 -5.46 9.97 -80.32
C ALA A 442 -4.96 9.20 -79.06
N THR A 443 -4.93 7.87 -79.06
CA THR A 443 -4.56 7.08 -77.87
C THR A 443 -3.10 6.60 -77.85
N GLU A 444 -2.33 6.81 -78.91
CA GLU A 444 -0.89 6.48 -78.91
C GLU A 444 0.04 7.61 -78.41
N SER A 445 -0.44 8.87 -78.35
CA SER A 445 0.38 10.02 -77.93
C SER A 445 0.28 10.35 -76.43
N VAL A 446 -0.81 9.95 -75.76
CA VAL A 446 -0.95 10.08 -74.30
C VAL A 446 -0.22 8.93 -73.59
N GLN A 447 -0.24 7.73 -74.16
CA GLN A 447 0.42 6.56 -73.56
C GLN A 447 1.95 6.62 -73.65
N ARG A 448 2.51 7.30 -74.67
CA ARG A 448 3.96 7.51 -74.81
C ARG A 448 4.52 8.63 -73.92
N SER A 449 3.65 9.44 -73.31
CA SER A 449 4.05 10.55 -72.41
C SER A 449 4.05 10.17 -70.92
N LEU A 450 3.50 9.01 -70.55
CA LEU A 450 3.56 8.43 -69.20
C LEU A 450 4.79 7.53 -68.99
N GLU A 451 5.50 7.16 -70.06
CA GLU A 451 6.77 6.41 -70.01
C GLU A 451 8.01 7.32 -70.06
N ALA A 452 7.85 8.63 -70.24
CA ALA A 452 8.93 9.61 -70.15
C ALA A 452 9.02 10.12 -68.70
N GLY A 453 10.01 9.63 -67.95
CA GLY A 453 10.22 10.02 -66.56
C GLY A 453 10.29 11.54 -66.40
N GLN A 454 9.64 12.06 -65.36
CA GLN A 454 9.64 13.48 -65.05
C GLN A 454 11.03 13.88 -64.53
N PRO A 455 11.59 15.04 -64.90
CA PRO A 455 12.87 15.44 -64.34
C PRO A 455 12.72 15.70 -62.84
N LYS A 456 13.64 15.22 -62.00
CA LYS A 456 13.56 15.37 -60.53
C LYS A 456 13.56 16.85 -60.06
N THR A 457 14.01 17.76 -60.92
CA THR A 457 14.02 19.22 -60.70
C THR A 457 12.75 19.92 -61.19
N SER A 458 11.84 19.22 -61.88
CA SER A 458 10.52 19.75 -62.22
C SER A 458 9.69 19.95 -60.96
N PHE A 459 8.90 21.02 -60.95
CA PHE A 459 7.94 21.31 -59.89
C PHE A 459 7.02 20.11 -59.59
N LEU A 460 6.55 19.41 -60.64
CA LEU A 460 5.70 18.24 -60.51
C LEU A 460 6.47 17.05 -59.89
N GLY A 461 7.74 16.89 -60.25
CA GLY A 461 8.61 15.86 -59.70
C GLY A 461 8.93 16.09 -58.22
N GLN A 462 9.22 17.32 -57.83
CA GLN A 462 9.46 17.70 -56.43
C GLN A 462 8.22 17.54 -55.56
N LEU A 463 7.04 17.91 -56.09
CA LEU A 463 5.77 17.73 -55.39
C LEU A 463 5.46 16.23 -55.18
N MET A 464 5.71 15.40 -56.19
CA MET A 464 5.54 13.95 -56.11
C MET A 464 6.45 13.32 -55.05
N ILE A 465 7.74 13.68 -55.02
CA ILE A 465 8.68 13.19 -54.00
C ILE A 465 8.21 13.61 -52.60
N ARG A 466 7.85 14.88 -52.42
CA ARG A 466 7.40 15.40 -51.12
C ARG A 466 6.15 14.68 -50.63
N HIS A 467 5.15 14.51 -51.48
CA HIS A 467 3.91 13.83 -51.13
C HIS A 467 4.13 12.36 -50.76
N LYS A 468 4.99 11.65 -51.49
CA LYS A 468 5.32 10.24 -51.22
C LYS A 468 6.13 10.07 -49.94
N VAL A 469 7.08 10.96 -49.64
CA VAL A 469 7.85 10.93 -48.38
C VAL A 469 6.95 11.19 -47.16
N GLU A 470 6.02 12.14 -47.29
CA GLU A 470 5.03 12.45 -46.26
C GLU A 470 4.04 11.29 -46.05
N ALA A 471 3.51 10.71 -47.14
CA ALA A 471 2.65 9.53 -47.08
C ALA A 471 3.37 8.30 -46.48
N ALA A 472 4.69 8.23 -46.60
CA ALA A 472 5.52 7.19 -46.00
C ALA A 472 5.84 7.44 -44.51
N GLY A 473 5.42 8.56 -43.91
CA GLY A 473 5.62 8.88 -42.50
C GLY A 473 7.07 9.26 -42.14
N LEU A 474 7.88 9.69 -43.11
CA LEU A 474 9.27 10.11 -42.89
C LEU A 474 9.33 11.64 -42.63
N PRO A 475 10.25 12.13 -41.77
CA PRO A 475 10.42 13.56 -41.53
C PRO A 475 10.75 14.34 -42.81
N ILE A 476 10.21 15.55 -42.96
CA ILE A 476 10.37 16.37 -44.17
C ILE A 476 11.83 16.70 -44.50
N ALA A 477 12.72 16.67 -43.51
CA ALA A 477 14.17 16.84 -43.68
C ALA A 477 14.82 15.73 -44.55
N VAL A 478 14.17 14.57 -44.69
CA VAL A 478 14.64 13.44 -45.51
C VAL A 478 14.31 13.63 -47.01
N VAL A 479 13.46 14.60 -47.36
CA VAL A 479 13.08 14.88 -48.76
C VAL A 479 14.31 15.27 -49.61
N GLU A 480 15.24 16.04 -49.05
CA GLU A 480 16.43 16.48 -49.77
C GLU A 480 17.39 15.32 -50.06
N SER A 481 17.60 14.42 -49.08
CA SER A 481 18.45 13.23 -49.27
C SER A 481 17.83 12.21 -50.22
N VAL A 482 16.51 12.02 -50.18
CA VAL A 482 15.76 11.20 -51.15
C VAL A 482 15.90 11.78 -52.55
N THR A 483 15.74 13.11 -52.71
CA THR A 483 15.85 13.79 -54.00
C THR A 483 17.26 13.69 -54.60
N MET A 484 18.31 13.75 -53.77
CA MET A 484 19.70 13.58 -54.22
C MET A 484 19.99 12.17 -54.71
N ALA A 485 19.42 11.15 -54.06
CA ALA A 485 19.65 9.75 -54.40
C ALA A 485 18.84 9.25 -55.62
N LEU A 486 17.86 10.04 -56.08
CA LEU A 486 17.04 9.70 -57.24
C LEU A 486 17.73 10.08 -58.59
N PRO A 487 17.50 9.29 -59.65
CA PRO A 487 18.01 9.60 -60.99
C PRO A 487 17.40 10.90 -61.56
N GLU A 488 18.06 11.49 -62.56
CA GLU A 488 17.62 12.73 -63.22
C GLU A 488 16.18 12.66 -63.74
N GLN A 489 15.72 11.49 -64.19
CA GLN A 489 14.34 11.20 -64.54
C GLN A 489 13.71 10.25 -63.52
N ILE A 490 12.57 10.64 -62.97
CA ILE A 490 11.85 9.90 -61.93
C ILE A 490 10.49 9.42 -62.43
N THR A 491 10.15 8.20 -62.03
CA THR A 491 8.80 7.63 -62.10
C THR A 491 8.36 7.28 -60.69
N GLU A 492 7.05 7.12 -60.46
CA GLU A 492 6.51 6.81 -59.13
C GLU A 492 7.14 5.56 -58.50
N SER A 493 7.37 4.52 -59.30
CA SER A 493 7.95 3.26 -58.82
C SER A 493 9.39 3.41 -58.33
N VAL A 494 10.18 4.31 -58.93
CA VAL A 494 11.58 4.54 -58.53
C VAL A 494 11.64 5.32 -57.20
N VAL A 495 10.72 6.25 -56.99
CA VAL A 495 10.60 6.99 -55.71
C VAL A 495 10.17 6.05 -54.58
N ASP A 496 9.17 5.20 -54.83
CA ASP A 496 8.69 4.23 -53.84
C ASP A 496 9.76 3.17 -53.49
N ALA A 497 10.52 2.71 -54.48
CA ALA A 497 11.65 1.80 -54.28
C ALA A 497 12.74 2.44 -53.40
N GLN A 498 13.04 3.73 -53.61
CA GLN A 498 14.06 4.44 -52.84
C GLN A 498 13.62 4.71 -51.39
N ILE A 499 12.35 5.05 -51.18
CA ILE A 499 11.77 5.18 -49.83
C ILE A 499 11.83 3.83 -49.10
N THR A 500 11.54 2.73 -49.80
CA THR A 500 11.62 1.38 -49.23
C THR A 500 13.06 1.00 -48.85
N SER A 501 14.04 1.35 -49.68
CA SER A 501 15.47 1.14 -49.39
C SER A 501 15.93 1.93 -48.15
N ILE A 502 15.50 3.19 -48.01
CA ILE A 502 15.83 4.03 -46.85
C ILE A 502 15.17 3.48 -45.58
N LYS A 503 13.91 3.02 -45.64
CA LYS A 503 13.25 2.36 -44.51
C LYS A 503 13.94 1.06 -44.11
N ALA A 504 14.40 0.27 -45.08
CA ALA A 504 15.18 -0.94 -44.82
C ALA A 504 16.53 -0.59 -44.16
N GLY A 505 17.20 0.47 -44.61
CA GLY A 505 18.42 0.99 -43.99
C GLY A 505 18.19 1.49 -42.57
N LEU A 506 17.11 2.23 -42.32
CA LEU A 506 16.73 2.71 -40.99
C LEU A 506 16.44 1.53 -40.04
N ALA A 507 15.75 0.49 -40.52
CA ALA A 507 15.48 -0.72 -39.75
C ALA A 507 16.76 -1.52 -39.43
N VAL A 508 17.77 -1.47 -40.30
CA VAL A 508 19.09 -2.08 -40.03
C VAL A 508 19.87 -1.26 -38.99
N VAL A 509 19.77 0.07 -39.04
CA VAL A 509 20.40 0.98 -38.06
C VAL A 509 19.72 0.90 -36.69
N GLU A 510 18.38 0.74 -36.66
CA GLU A 510 17.59 0.48 -35.46
C GLU A 510 17.95 -0.89 -34.85
N ARG A 511 18.09 -1.92 -35.68
CA ARG A 511 18.51 -3.28 -35.25
C ARG A 511 19.99 -3.33 -34.81
N ALA A 512 20.81 -2.40 -35.29
CA ALA A 512 22.21 -2.23 -34.88
C ALA A 512 22.40 -1.35 -33.63
N GLY A 513 21.31 -0.82 -33.05
CA GLY A 513 21.34 -0.09 -31.77
C GLY A 513 22.14 1.22 -31.78
N LEU A 514 22.43 1.79 -32.95
CA LEU A 514 23.35 2.93 -33.11
C LEU A 514 22.66 4.29 -33.32
N VAL A 515 21.34 4.38 -33.12
CA VAL A 515 20.62 5.66 -33.08
C VAL A 515 19.99 5.83 -31.69
N GLY A 516 20.64 6.67 -30.88
CA GLY A 516 20.00 7.27 -29.71
C GLY A 516 19.06 8.38 -30.17
N THR A 517 17.78 8.07 -30.34
CA THR A 517 16.73 9.10 -30.37
C THR A 517 15.44 8.56 -29.78
N ALA A 518 14.91 9.34 -28.84
CA ALA A 518 13.56 9.28 -28.32
C ALA A 518 12.53 8.90 -29.39
N SER A 519 11.96 7.70 -29.25
CA SER A 519 10.67 7.39 -29.86
C SER A 519 9.60 8.14 -29.07
N ILE A 520 9.21 9.32 -29.57
CA ILE A 520 7.91 9.90 -29.28
C ILE A 520 6.89 8.99 -29.97
N GLY A 521 6.52 7.89 -29.30
CA GLY A 521 5.15 7.40 -29.41
C GLY A 521 4.21 8.47 -28.86
N PRO A 522 2.88 8.30 -28.88
CA PRO A 522 2.03 9.13 -28.05
C PRO A 522 2.44 8.86 -26.60
N ALA A 523 3.41 9.62 -26.11
CA ALA A 523 3.58 9.86 -24.70
C ALA A 523 2.23 10.44 -24.31
N GLN A 524 1.37 9.59 -23.73
CA GLN A 524 0.59 10.06 -22.62
C GLN A 524 1.58 10.86 -21.78
N VAL A 525 1.36 12.16 -21.71
CA VAL A 525 2.08 13.05 -20.81
C VAL A 525 1.81 12.45 -19.43
N THR A 526 2.69 11.55 -18.99
CA THR A 526 2.51 10.81 -17.75
C THR A 526 2.82 11.80 -16.65
N LYS A 527 1.79 12.52 -16.19
CA LYS A 527 1.70 13.34 -14.99
C LYS A 527 2.90 14.25 -14.74
N GLU A 528 2.63 15.55 -14.73
CA GLU A 528 3.56 16.60 -14.33
C GLU A 528 4.39 16.17 -13.11
N SER A 529 5.69 16.48 -13.08
CA SER A 529 6.59 16.04 -12.00
C SER A 529 6.04 16.34 -10.59
N ALA A 530 5.30 17.44 -10.46
CA ALA A 530 4.56 17.86 -9.28
C ALA A 530 3.41 16.90 -8.89
N GLU A 531 2.65 16.37 -9.84
CA GLU A 531 1.57 15.40 -9.56
C GLU A 531 2.11 14.06 -9.07
N LYS A 532 3.25 13.60 -9.64
CA LYS A 532 3.92 12.37 -9.17
C LYS A 532 4.43 12.53 -7.74
N ARG A 533 5.03 13.68 -7.44
CA ARG A 533 5.49 14.03 -6.08
C ARG A 533 4.34 14.18 -5.10
N ALA A 534 3.23 14.81 -5.52
CA ALA A 534 2.02 14.91 -4.72
C ALA A 534 1.39 13.53 -4.45
N ALA A 535 1.35 12.65 -5.45
CA ALA A 535 0.87 11.27 -5.30
C ALA A 535 1.77 10.44 -4.38
N ALA A 536 3.10 10.57 -4.49
CA ALA A 536 4.04 9.92 -3.58
C ALA A 536 3.90 10.44 -2.13
N LEU A 537 3.59 11.74 -1.96
CA LEU A 537 3.29 12.32 -0.66
C LEU A 537 1.96 11.79 -0.08
N ASP A 538 0.93 11.63 -0.90
CA ASP A 538 -0.33 11.01 -0.48
C ASP A 538 -0.14 9.55 -0.06
N LYS A 539 0.67 8.79 -0.79
CA LYS A 539 1.02 7.39 -0.47
C LYS A 539 1.79 7.28 0.84
N PHE A 540 2.76 8.18 1.06
CA PHE A 540 3.44 8.32 2.35
C PHE A 540 2.45 8.56 3.50
N TRP A 541 1.47 9.43 3.29
CA TRP A 541 0.44 9.69 4.29
C TRP A 541 -0.45 8.49 4.56
N ASP A 542 -0.81 7.73 3.54
CA ASP A 542 -1.61 6.50 3.64
C ASP A 542 -0.84 5.33 4.30
N GLY A 543 0.46 5.51 4.60
CA GLY A 543 1.31 4.50 5.25
C GLY A 543 1.92 3.52 4.26
N ASP A 544 1.77 3.78 2.96
CA ASP A 544 2.41 3.04 1.88
C ASP A 544 3.75 3.69 1.54
N TYR A 545 4.80 3.20 2.18
CA TYR A 545 6.18 3.65 1.99
C TYR A 545 6.88 2.98 0.80
N THR A 546 6.17 2.13 0.06
CA THR A 546 6.70 1.47 -1.14
C THR A 546 6.46 2.32 -2.38
N GLU A 547 5.25 2.87 -2.50
CA GLU A 547 4.88 3.82 -3.56
C GLU A 547 4.96 5.29 -3.11
N GLY A 548 5.17 5.54 -1.81
CA GLY A 548 5.35 6.87 -1.22
C GLY A 548 6.75 7.12 -0.66
N TYR A 549 7.00 8.34 -0.19
CA TYR A 549 8.25 8.69 0.51
C TYR A 549 8.43 7.89 1.79
N LYS A 550 9.67 7.68 2.27
CA LYS A 550 9.93 6.98 3.55
C LYS A 550 9.93 7.94 4.74
N SER A 551 10.26 9.21 4.51
CA SER A 551 10.26 10.26 5.54
C SER A 551 9.84 11.61 4.98
N LEU A 552 9.35 12.50 5.85
CA LEU A 552 9.10 13.91 5.50
C LEU A 552 10.37 14.62 5.04
N LYS A 553 11.53 14.24 5.59
CA LYS A 553 12.84 14.77 5.20
C LYS A 553 13.21 14.39 3.76
N GLU A 554 12.93 13.16 3.35
CA GLU A 554 13.12 12.70 1.97
C GLU A 554 12.15 13.40 1.01
N ALA A 555 10.87 13.49 1.39
CA ALA A 555 9.86 14.22 0.61
C ALA A 555 10.25 15.70 0.42
N TRP A 556 10.73 16.34 1.49
CA TRP A 556 11.21 17.72 1.45
C TRP A 556 12.46 17.87 0.57
N ALA A 557 13.42 16.96 0.68
CA ALA A 557 14.65 17.00 -0.12
C ALA A 557 14.39 16.73 -1.61
N ASP A 558 13.43 15.86 -1.95
CA ASP A 558 13.04 15.58 -3.33
C ASP A 558 12.22 16.73 -3.96
N ILE A 559 11.29 17.31 -3.20
CA ILE A 559 10.43 18.40 -3.71
C ILE A 559 11.19 19.73 -3.79
N THR A 560 11.99 20.08 -2.78
CA THR A 560 12.75 21.34 -2.77
C THR A 560 14.10 21.25 -3.48
N GLY A 561 14.59 20.03 -3.73
CA GLY A 561 15.92 19.78 -4.27
C GLY A 561 17.06 20.00 -3.28
N TYR A 562 16.78 20.37 -2.02
CA TYR A 562 17.79 20.65 -1.01
C TYR A 562 18.24 19.35 -0.32
N ARG A 563 19.55 19.03 -0.38
CA ARG A 563 20.13 17.86 0.28
C ARG A 563 21.10 18.29 1.39
N PRO A 564 20.70 18.21 2.68
CA PRO A 564 21.55 18.65 3.80
C PRO A 564 22.90 17.91 3.90
N GLN A 565 22.99 16.71 3.33
CA GLN A 565 24.16 15.83 3.43
C GLN A 565 25.06 15.83 2.17
N ALA A 566 24.72 16.55 1.09
CA ALA A 566 25.51 16.55 -0.15
C ALA A 566 26.57 17.67 -0.13
N TRP A 567 27.70 17.41 0.54
CA TRP A 567 28.79 18.38 0.78
C TRP A 567 29.67 18.73 -0.44
N GLY A 568 29.12 18.79 -1.66
CA GLY A 568 29.92 19.05 -2.87
C GLY A 568 29.27 19.95 -3.90
N GLU A 569 28.05 19.62 -4.34
CA GLU A 569 27.39 20.35 -5.43
C GLU A 569 26.69 21.62 -4.95
N ASP A 570 26.06 21.58 -3.78
CA ASP A 570 25.25 22.69 -3.27
C ASP A 570 26.10 23.86 -2.74
N VAL A 571 27.30 23.59 -2.23
CA VAL A 571 28.26 24.64 -1.85
C VAL A 571 28.78 25.36 -3.10
N ASN A 572 29.10 24.63 -4.17
CA ASN A 572 29.50 25.23 -5.43
C ASN A 572 28.37 26.07 -6.04
N ARG A 573 27.12 25.60 -6.00
CA ARG A 573 25.96 26.37 -6.47
C ARG A 573 25.69 27.62 -5.63
N ARG A 574 25.88 27.55 -4.31
CA ARG A 574 25.74 28.70 -3.39
C ARG A 574 26.82 29.75 -3.60
N ILE A 575 28.08 29.33 -3.68
CA ILE A 575 29.23 30.21 -3.94
C ILE A 575 29.10 30.84 -5.33
N LEU A 576 28.71 30.08 -6.37
CA LEU A 576 28.52 30.62 -7.72
C LEU A 576 27.34 31.61 -7.79
N ARG A 577 26.26 31.37 -7.05
CA ARG A 577 25.09 32.28 -6.97
C ARG A 577 25.41 33.56 -6.21
N GLU A 578 26.21 33.47 -5.15
CA GLU A 578 26.61 34.62 -4.32
C GLU A 578 27.75 35.44 -4.97
N CYS A 579 28.61 34.83 -5.79
CA CYS A 579 29.70 35.52 -6.46
C CYS A 579 29.29 36.23 -7.78
N PHE A 580 28.28 35.75 -8.51
CA PHE A 580 27.98 36.28 -9.86
C PHE A 580 26.64 36.98 -10.04
N GLY A 581 25.77 37.01 -9.03
CA GLY A 581 24.44 37.60 -9.18
C GLY A 581 23.59 36.87 -10.22
N ALA A 582 22.33 37.28 -10.38
CA ALA A 582 21.24 36.54 -11.03
C ALA A 582 21.39 36.35 -12.57
N GLY A 583 22.44 35.66 -13.05
CA GLY A 583 22.70 35.54 -14.47
C GLY A 583 23.63 34.42 -14.93
N PHE A 584 23.71 33.30 -14.20
CA PHE A 584 24.40 32.10 -14.69
C PHE A 584 23.42 30.93 -14.83
N ASP A 585 22.72 30.92 -15.97
CA ASP A 585 22.04 29.74 -16.46
C ASP A 585 22.75 29.33 -17.76
N SER A 586 23.53 28.26 -17.71
CA SER A 586 23.96 27.60 -18.94
C SER A 586 24.02 26.09 -18.78
N ALA A 587 23.25 25.46 -19.66
CA ALA A 587 23.29 24.08 -20.14
C ALA A 587 22.60 22.97 -19.30
N VAL A 588 21.32 22.77 -19.64
CA VAL A 588 20.63 21.46 -19.78
C VAL A 588 20.73 20.49 -18.59
N ARG A 589 19.90 20.76 -17.57
CA ARG A 589 18.85 19.86 -17.08
C ARG A 589 17.80 20.74 -16.43
N GLY A 590 16.66 20.93 -17.07
CA GLY A 590 15.48 21.48 -16.43
C GLY A 590 14.97 20.50 -15.38
N SER A 591 15.57 20.51 -14.19
CA SER A 591 14.81 20.14 -13.00
C SER A 591 13.94 21.34 -12.70
N GLU A 592 12.65 21.23 -12.98
CA GLU A 592 11.61 22.03 -12.34
C GLU A 592 11.70 21.76 -10.83
N SER A 593 12.67 22.39 -10.14
CA SER A 593 12.76 22.33 -8.69
C SER A 593 11.64 23.21 -8.16
N MET A 594 10.63 22.57 -7.58
CA MET A 594 9.59 23.27 -6.84
C MET A 594 10.27 24.05 -5.71
N THR A 595 9.96 25.35 -5.59
CA THR A 595 10.55 26.18 -4.53
C THR A 595 10.01 25.79 -3.15
N SER A 596 10.58 26.33 -2.07
CA SER A 596 10.02 26.16 -0.72
C SER A 596 8.56 26.62 -0.60
N GLY A 597 8.13 27.59 -1.42
CA GLY A 597 6.74 28.03 -1.50
C GLY A 597 5.82 27.04 -2.22
N SER A 598 6.36 26.23 -3.13
CA SER A 598 5.63 25.16 -3.82
C SER A 598 5.49 23.92 -2.94
N TRP A 599 6.48 23.62 -2.08
CA TRP A 599 6.38 22.57 -1.05
C TRP A 599 5.23 22.82 -0.07
N SER A 600 5.08 24.05 0.44
CA SER A 600 4.00 24.36 1.38
C SER A 600 2.62 24.21 0.74
N GLN A 601 2.49 24.52 -0.55
CA GLN A 601 1.26 24.31 -1.31
C GLN A 601 0.94 22.82 -1.52
N VAL A 602 1.91 22.02 -2.02
CA VAL A 602 1.71 20.57 -2.23
C VAL A 602 1.42 19.84 -0.92
N LEU A 603 2.14 20.20 0.14
CA LEU A 603 1.89 19.69 1.49
C LEU A 603 0.50 20.08 1.99
N GLY A 604 0.12 21.37 1.88
CA GLY A 604 -1.19 21.88 2.26
C GLY A 604 -2.34 21.18 1.51
N ASP A 605 -2.18 20.92 0.22
CA ASP A 605 -3.17 20.24 -0.61
C ASP A 605 -3.32 18.76 -0.24
N SER A 606 -2.20 18.06 0.03
CA SER A 606 -2.24 16.67 0.51
C SER A 606 -2.95 16.54 1.87
N ILE A 607 -2.65 17.46 2.79
CA ILE A 607 -3.27 17.52 4.11
C ILE A 607 -4.77 17.83 4.00
N THR A 608 -5.14 18.80 3.17
CA THR A 608 -6.54 19.20 2.96
C THR A 608 -7.37 18.08 2.36
N ARG A 609 -6.85 17.37 1.34
CA ARG A 609 -7.54 16.20 0.75
C ARG A 609 -7.79 15.10 1.78
N ARG A 610 -6.84 14.88 2.70
CA ARG A 610 -7.01 13.90 3.78
C ARG A 610 -8.02 14.34 4.84
N MET A 611 -7.99 15.62 5.22
CA MET A 611 -8.98 16.21 6.11
C MET A 611 -10.39 16.06 5.54
N ILE A 612 -10.57 16.34 4.24
CA ILE A 612 -11.84 16.18 3.53
C ILE A 612 -12.30 14.72 3.50
N ARG A 613 -11.37 13.76 3.30
CA ARG A 613 -11.71 12.32 3.34
C ARG A 613 -12.36 11.92 4.67
N LEU A 614 -11.81 12.39 5.79
CA LEU A 614 -12.38 12.12 7.12
C LEU A 614 -13.66 12.90 7.38
N TYR A 615 -13.76 14.12 6.88
CA TYR A 615 -14.99 14.90 6.95
C TYR A 615 -16.17 14.20 6.24
N ARG A 616 -15.88 13.54 5.12
CA ARG A 616 -16.86 12.80 4.30
C ARG A 616 -17.19 11.39 4.83
N GLN A 617 -16.82 11.04 6.06
CA GLN A 617 -17.15 9.74 6.64
C GLN A 617 -18.68 9.50 6.62
N PRO A 618 -19.18 8.38 6.05
CA PRO A 618 -20.61 8.18 5.82
C PRO A 618 -21.48 8.30 7.08
N GLY A 619 -21.04 7.76 8.23
CA GLY A 619 -21.80 7.82 9.48
C GLY A 619 -22.06 9.24 9.99
N LEU A 620 -21.14 10.18 9.75
CA LEU A 620 -21.30 11.59 10.16
C LEU A 620 -22.06 12.44 9.14
N GLN A 621 -22.54 11.85 8.03
CA GLN A 621 -23.33 12.52 7.01
C GLN A 621 -24.83 12.19 7.10
N SER A 622 -25.26 11.39 8.09
CA SER A 622 -26.67 11.00 8.25
C SER A 622 -27.60 12.16 8.58
N TRP A 623 -27.07 13.29 9.08
CA TRP A 623 -27.81 14.54 9.26
C TRP A 623 -28.49 15.03 7.97
N ARG A 624 -28.00 14.63 6.79
CA ARG A 624 -28.63 14.95 5.50
C ARG A 624 -30.01 14.33 5.34
N LYS A 625 -30.34 13.27 6.08
CA LYS A 625 -31.67 12.62 6.04
C LYS A 625 -32.80 13.53 6.54
N VAL A 626 -32.50 14.56 7.33
CA VAL A 626 -33.49 15.50 7.90
C VAL A 626 -33.42 16.92 7.30
N VAL A 627 -32.43 17.19 6.44
CA VAL A 627 -32.25 18.49 5.80
C VAL A 627 -32.92 18.47 4.43
N SER A 628 -33.82 19.43 4.17
CA SER A 628 -34.51 19.55 2.88
C SER A 628 -33.64 20.24 1.84
N ASP A 629 -33.02 21.35 2.23
CA ASP A 629 -32.33 22.23 1.29
C ASP A 629 -30.96 22.64 1.83
N ILE A 630 -29.96 22.58 0.94
CA ILE A 630 -28.61 23.07 1.20
C ILE A 630 -28.36 24.25 0.26
N VAL A 631 -28.35 25.45 0.82
CA VAL A 631 -28.35 26.70 0.05
C VAL A 631 -26.99 27.41 0.16
N PRO A 632 -26.42 27.90 -0.95
CA PRO A 632 -25.26 28.78 -0.90
C PRO A 632 -25.66 30.17 -0.40
N VAL A 633 -25.05 30.64 0.68
CA VAL A 633 -25.27 31.98 1.25
C VAL A 633 -24.06 32.86 0.95
N SER A 634 -24.28 34.00 0.29
CA SER A 634 -23.19 34.90 -0.14
C SER A 634 -22.78 35.94 0.90
N ASP A 635 -23.63 36.25 1.89
CA ASP A 635 -23.42 37.33 2.88
C ASP A 635 -23.73 36.85 4.31
N PHE A 636 -23.19 37.55 5.32
CA PHE A 636 -23.40 37.31 6.76
C PHE A 636 -24.65 38.01 7.32
N ARG A 637 -25.44 38.67 6.49
CA ARG A 637 -26.75 39.24 6.88
C ARG A 637 -27.77 38.15 7.12
N ASP A 638 -28.83 38.52 7.83
CA ASP A 638 -29.95 37.64 8.14
C ASP A 638 -30.60 37.14 6.85
N GLN A 639 -30.69 35.83 6.74
CA GLN A 639 -31.35 35.13 5.64
C GLN A 639 -32.80 34.92 6.03
N LYS A 640 -33.69 35.45 5.19
CA LYS A 640 -35.13 35.41 5.39
C LYS A 640 -35.73 34.40 4.42
N ARG A 641 -36.59 33.51 4.93
CA ARG A 641 -37.34 32.53 4.15
C ARG A 641 -38.81 32.74 4.42
N VAL A 642 -39.49 33.35 3.46
CA VAL A 642 -40.92 33.63 3.54
C VAL A 642 -41.68 32.45 2.96
N ARG A 643 -42.62 31.93 3.74
CA ARG A 643 -43.65 30.98 3.33
C ARG A 643 -44.98 31.71 3.27
N ILE A 644 -45.73 31.51 2.18
CA ILE A 644 -47.08 32.05 2.00
C ILE A 644 -48.08 30.95 2.34
N GLY A 645 -49.18 31.30 3.01
CA GLY A 645 -50.25 30.36 3.34
C GLY A 645 -51.11 29.92 2.14
N GLY A 646 -52.04 29.00 2.37
CA GLY A 646 -53.01 28.54 1.39
C GLY A 646 -54.30 29.39 1.34
N TYR A 647 -55.03 29.31 0.22
CA TYR A 647 -56.29 30.06 -0.02
C TYR A 647 -57.56 29.35 0.50
N GLY A 648 -57.44 28.16 1.12
CA GLY A 648 -58.60 27.39 1.58
C GLY A 648 -59.43 26.81 0.43
N THR A 649 -60.65 26.38 0.75
CA THR A 649 -61.64 25.95 -0.24
C THR A 649 -62.30 27.14 -0.92
N LEU A 650 -62.41 27.06 -2.25
CA LEU A 650 -63.12 28.08 -3.03
C LEU A 650 -64.62 28.10 -2.68
N PRO A 651 -65.23 29.28 -2.46
CA PRO A 651 -66.66 29.38 -2.19
C PRO A 651 -67.47 29.02 -3.44
N VAL A 652 -68.64 28.39 -3.23
CA VAL A 652 -69.59 28.11 -4.32
C VAL A 652 -70.19 29.43 -4.82
N VAL A 653 -70.13 29.66 -6.14
CA VAL A 653 -70.76 30.82 -6.78
C VAL A 653 -72.08 30.37 -7.40
N ASN A 654 -73.19 30.97 -6.95
CA ASN A 654 -74.51 30.70 -7.52
C ASN A 654 -74.64 31.30 -8.93
N GLU A 655 -75.49 30.70 -9.77
CA GLU A 655 -75.78 31.20 -11.11
C GLU A 655 -76.28 32.67 -11.07
N GLY A 656 -75.62 33.55 -11.82
CA GLY A 656 -75.93 34.99 -11.86
C GLY A 656 -75.34 35.83 -10.71
N ALA A 657 -74.65 35.23 -9.74
CA ALA A 657 -74.02 35.96 -8.64
C ALA A 657 -72.60 36.45 -8.99
N PRO A 658 -72.16 37.58 -8.41
CA PRO A 658 -70.78 38.04 -8.55
C PRO A 658 -69.82 37.20 -7.69
N TYR A 659 -68.62 36.96 -8.21
CA TYR A 659 -67.51 36.34 -7.46
C TYR A 659 -67.14 37.21 -6.25
N GLN A 660 -67.08 36.61 -5.07
CA GLN A 660 -66.59 37.30 -3.88
C GLN A 660 -65.06 37.39 -3.90
N PRO A 661 -64.46 38.50 -3.46
CA PRO A 661 -63.00 38.62 -3.37
C PRO A 661 -62.46 37.59 -2.37
N LEU A 662 -61.47 36.81 -2.79
CA LEU A 662 -60.76 35.88 -1.91
C LEU A 662 -59.83 36.67 -0.98
N GLN A 663 -59.74 36.24 0.28
CA GLN A 663 -58.77 36.79 1.22
C GLN A 663 -57.37 36.26 0.86
N SER A 664 -56.40 37.16 0.67
CA SER A 664 -55.00 36.76 0.46
C SER A 664 -54.45 36.08 1.72
N PRO A 665 -53.73 34.97 1.58
CA PRO A 665 -53.07 34.29 2.70
C PRO A 665 -52.04 35.19 3.37
N GLY A 666 -51.82 34.97 4.66
CA GLY A 666 -50.72 35.59 5.39
C GLY A 666 -49.38 34.93 5.10
N ASP A 667 -48.32 35.61 5.52
CA ASP A 667 -46.93 35.17 5.34
C ASP A 667 -46.33 34.75 6.69
N GLU A 668 -45.32 33.90 6.64
CA GLU A 668 -44.57 33.40 7.79
C GLU A 668 -43.08 33.40 7.42
N GLU A 669 -42.22 33.91 8.29
CA GLU A 669 -40.81 34.13 7.96
C GLU A 669 -39.88 33.38 8.90
N ALA A 670 -39.12 32.41 8.36
CA ALA A 670 -38.01 31.79 9.07
C ALA A 670 -36.72 32.59 8.81
N VAL A 671 -36.00 32.92 9.88
CA VAL A 671 -34.78 33.74 9.82
C VAL A 671 -33.59 32.98 10.40
N TYR A 672 -32.44 33.04 9.72
CA TYR A 672 -31.19 32.54 10.26
C TYR A 672 -29.98 33.36 9.79
N LYS A 673 -28.89 33.29 10.56
CA LYS A 673 -27.64 33.98 10.26
C LYS A 673 -26.47 33.00 10.22
N VAL A 674 -25.62 33.13 9.21
CA VAL A 674 -24.44 32.29 9.04
C VAL A 674 -23.38 32.61 10.12
N ILE A 675 -22.84 31.58 10.77
CA ILE A 675 -21.86 31.70 11.86
C ILE A 675 -20.55 31.01 11.44
N LYS A 676 -19.42 31.60 11.81
CA LYS A 676 -18.08 31.04 11.61
C LYS A 676 -17.74 30.14 12.80
N ARG A 677 -17.35 28.89 12.53
CA ARG A 677 -16.81 27.94 13.52
C ARG A 677 -15.41 27.54 13.08
N GLY A 678 -14.48 27.43 14.01
CA GLY A 678 -13.09 27.15 13.69
C GLY A 678 -12.15 27.39 14.87
N GLY A 679 -10.90 26.99 14.70
CA GLY A 679 -9.85 27.09 15.71
C GLY A 679 -8.48 27.09 15.07
N THR A 680 -7.46 27.37 15.87
CA THR A 680 -6.06 27.25 15.47
C THR A 680 -5.36 26.21 16.31
N ASP A 681 -4.45 25.47 15.69
CA ASP A 681 -3.56 24.52 16.38
C ASP A 681 -2.12 24.78 15.92
N ASP A 682 -1.18 24.68 16.86
CA ASP A 682 0.20 25.10 16.65
C ASP A 682 1.14 23.89 16.61
N LEU A 683 2.01 23.88 15.63
CA LEU A 683 3.04 22.87 15.45
C LEU A 683 4.41 23.51 15.66
N THR A 684 5.10 23.12 16.74
CA THR A 684 6.36 23.77 17.12
C THR A 684 7.55 23.22 16.32
N LEU A 685 8.62 24.01 16.24
CA LEU A 685 9.85 23.60 15.56
C LEU A 685 10.49 22.37 16.19
N GLU A 686 10.40 22.20 17.51
CA GLU A 686 10.92 21.03 18.23
C GLU A 686 10.17 19.76 17.84
N MET A 687 8.84 19.82 17.65
CA MET A 687 8.05 18.67 17.19
C MET A 687 8.43 18.22 15.77
N ILE A 688 8.80 19.17 14.90
CA ILE A 688 9.32 18.87 13.57
C ILE A 688 10.74 18.29 13.66
N ALA A 689 11.62 18.93 14.44
CA ALA A 689 13.01 18.53 14.57
C ALA A 689 13.16 17.14 15.19
N ASN A 690 12.27 16.79 16.13
CA ASN A 690 12.21 15.48 16.77
C ASN A 690 11.48 14.42 15.93
N ASP A 691 11.05 14.76 14.72
CA ASP A 691 10.37 13.88 13.76
C ASP A 691 9.21 13.11 14.41
N ASP A 692 8.34 13.82 15.15
CA ASP A 692 7.10 13.23 15.67
C ASP A 692 6.09 13.07 14.53
N ILE A 693 6.35 12.05 13.71
CA ILE A 693 5.54 11.65 12.55
C ILE A 693 4.09 11.42 12.96
N GLY A 694 3.84 10.99 14.21
CA GLY A 694 2.50 10.77 14.73
C GLY A 694 1.73 12.08 14.91
N ALA A 695 2.30 13.05 15.61
CA ALA A 695 1.66 14.34 15.85
C ALA A 695 1.39 15.11 14.56
N ILE A 696 2.39 15.18 13.66
CA ILE A 696 2.27 15.89 12.38
C ILE A 696 1.18 15.27 11.48
N ARG A 697 1.02 13.94 11.51
CA ARG A 697 -0.01 13.23 10.73
C ARG A 697 -1.41 13.37 11.30
N ASN A 698 -1.52 13.35 12.63
CA ASN A 698 -2.81 13.22 13.29
C ASN A 698 -3.55 14.54 13.43
N ILE A 699 -2.85 15.67 13.58
CA ILE A 699 -3.49 16.98 13.79
C ILE A 699 -4.53 17.30 12.70
N PRO A 700 -4.20 17.32 11.39
CA PRO A 700 -5.20 17.65 10.37
C PRO A 700 -6.32 16.62 10.25
N ARG A 701 -6.02 15.35 10.56
CA ARG A 701 -7.01 14.26 10.55
C ARG A 701 -8.06 14.49 11.63
N LEU A 702 -7.61 14.77 12.85
CA LEU A 702 -8.46 15.02 14.00
C LEU A 702 -9.23 16.34 13.84
N LEU A 703 -8.62 17.37 13.25
CA LEU A 703 -9.31 18.63 12.93
C LEU A 703 -10.46 18.42 11.92
N GLY A 704 -10.25 17.60 10.87
CA GLY A 704 -11.30 17.26 9.91
C GLY A 704 -12.46 16.49 10.53
N LEU A 705 -12.15 15.50 11.37
CA LEU A 705 -13.15 14.73 12.12
C LEU A 705 -13.91 15.61 13.12
N ALA A 706 -13.22 16.49 13.85
CA ALA A 706 -13.84 17.44 14.76
C ALA A 706 -14.81 18.36 13.99
N ALA A 707 -14.41 18.87 12.82
CA ALA A 707 -15.30 19.67 11.98
C ALA A 707 -16.57 18.91 11.55
N ALA A 708 -16.45 17.63 11.17
CA ALA A 708 -17.61 16.79 10.84
C ALA A 708 -18.53 16.58 12.06
N ILE A 709 -17.97 16.23 13.22
CA ILE A 709 -18.74 16.05 14.46
C ILE A 709 -19.46 17.34 14.85
N THR A 710 -18.81 18.51 14.73
CA THR A 710 -19.48 19.78 15.05
C THR A 710 -20.67 20.07 14.16
N LEU A 711 -20.60 19.77 12.85
CA LEU A 711 -21.72 19.94 11.94
C LEU A 711 -22.83 18.92 12.24
N TYR A 712 -22.45 17.66 12.40
CA TYR A 712 -23.36 16.57 12.74
C TYR A 712 -24.16 16.90 14.01
N ARG A 713 -23.46 17.25 15.10
CA ARG A 713 -24.10 17.66 16.36
C ARG A 713 -24.94 18.90 16.17
N PHE A 714 -24.45 19.92 15.47
CA PHE A 714 -25.23 21.14 15.23
C PHE A 714 -26.60 20.85 14.63
N VAL A 715 -26.70 20.00 13.58
CA VAL A 715 -27.97 19.71 12.93
C VAL A 715 -28.89 18.89 13.84
N TRP A 716 -28.37 17.85 14.47
CA TRP A 716 -29.19 17.02 15.38
C TRP A 716 -29.61 17.79 16.63
N ASP A 717 -28.72 18.59 17.21
CA ASP A 717 -28.98 19.42 18.39
C ASP A 717 -30.12 20.42 18.15
N LEU A 718 -30.39 20.87 16.91
CA LEU A 718 -31.59 21.67 16.61
C LEU A 718 -32.88 20.95 17.01
N LEU A 719 -32.91 19.63 16.82
CA LEU A 719 -34.04 18.77 17.20
C LEU A 719 -33.98 18.41 18.69
N LEU A 720 -32.81 17.98 19.17
CA LEU A 720 -32.64 17.47 20.54
C LEU A 720 -32.91 18.55 21.60
N THR A 721 -32.37 19.75 21.39
CA THR A 721 -32.53 20.89 22.31
C THR A 721 -33.89 21.58 22.19
N ASN A 722 -34.73 21.15 21.24
CA ASN A 722 -36.04 21.74 20.95
C ASN A 722 -35.95 23.25 20.64
N VAL A 723 -35.23 23.60 19.59
CA VAL A 723 -34.97 25.00 19.23
C VAL A 723 -36.27 25.80 19.03
N VAL A 724 -36.25 27.08 19.39
CA VAL A 724 -37.38 28.00 19.14
C VAL A 724 -37.44 28.33 17.65
N CYS A 725 -38.59 28.08 17.04
CA CYS A 725 -38.88 28.45 15.66
C CYS A 725 -38.95 29.98 15.53
N THR A 726 -38.21 30.51 14.56
CA THR A 726 -38.09 31.98 14.38
C THR A 726 -39.34 32.63 13.81
N TYR A 727 -40.25 31.83 13.23
CA TYR A 727 -41.45 32.33 12.58
C TYR A 727 -42.65 32.56 13.52
N ASP A 728 -42.74 31.85 14.64
CA ASP A 728 -43.83 31.94 15.61
C ASP A 728 -43.37 32.09 17.07
N SER A 729 -42.04 32.14 17.29
CA SER A 729 -41.42 32.18 18.62
C SER A 729 -41.79 31.03 19.55
N THR A 730 -42.28 29.91 19.01
CA THR A 730 -42.64 28.70 19.76
C THR A 730 -41.56 27.63 19.58
N ALA A 731 -41.34 26.80 20.60
CA ALA A 731 -40.41 25.68 20.48
C ALA A 731 -40.85 24.70 19.36
N LEU A 732 -39.89 24.10 18.65
CA LEU A 732 -40.16 23.22 17.50
C LEU A 732 -41.21 22.15 17.84
N PHE A 733 -41.03 21.46 18.96
CA PHE A 733 -41.96 20.50 19.53
C PHE A 733 -42.80 21.17 20.63
N HIS A 734 -44.07 21.40 20.34
CA HIS A 734 -45.01 22.05 21.25
C HIS A 734 -46.45 21.63 21.01
N THR A 735 -47.28 21.67 22.04
CA THR A 735 -48.70 21.26 21.94
C THR A 735 -49.47 22.09 20.92
N ASN A 736 -49.15 23.38 20.77
CA ASN A 736 -49.76 24.28 19.77
C ASN A 736 -49.46 23.86 18.33
N HIS A 737 -48.31 23.21 18.09
CA HIS A 737 -47.93 22.67 16.78
C HIS A 737 -48.58 21.30 16.52
N GLY A 738 -49.25 20.72 17.52
CA GLY A 738 -49.84 19.39 17.43
C GLY A 738 -48.82 18.28 17.17
N ASN A 739 -47.54 18.54 17.43
CA ASN A 739 -46.42 17.68 17.03
C ASN A 739 -45.65 17.07 18.22
N THR A 740 -46.24 17.07 19.40
CA THR A 740 -45.69 16.41 20.58
C THR A 740 -46.80 15.78 21.41
N ASP A 741 -46.48 14.66 22.07
CA ASP A 741 -47.25 14.09 23.18
C ASP A 741 -46.27 13.64 24.27
N ASN A 742 -46.40 14.21 25.46
CA ASN A 742 -45.63 13.82 26.62
C ASN A 742 -46.58 13.60 27.81
N PRO A 743 -46.70 12.37 28.35
CA PRO A 743 -45.94 11.17 27.98
C PRO A 743 -46.55 10.40 26.79
N LEU A 744 -45.72 9.95 25.87
CA LEU A 744 -46.05 8.93 24.86
C LEU A 744 -44.85 8.02 24.59
N SER A 745 -44.96 6.79 25.09
CA SER A 745 -43.89 5.82 24.95
C SER A 745 -43.70 5.28 23.53
N LEU A 746 -42.46 4.95 23.18
CA LEU A 746 -42.14 4.32 21.90
C LEU A 746 -42.72 2.89 21.87
N GLY A 747 -43.58 2.63 20.89
CA GLY A 747 -44.26 1.34 20.72
C GLY A 747 -45.21 1.40 19.53
N SER A 748 -45.81 0.27 19.16
CA SER A 748 -46.71 0.18 17.99
C SER A 748 -47.85 1.20 18.08
N THR A 749 -48.46 1.37 19.26
CA THR A 749 -49.52 2.36 19.50
C THR A 749 -49.00 3.80 19.47
N GLY A 750 -47.82 4.06 20.03
CA GLY A 750 -47.19 5.39 20.05
C GLY A 750 -46.87 5.88 18.64
N LEU A 751 -46.22 5.04 17.85
CA LEU A 751 -45.88 5.32 16.45
C LEU A 751 -47.14 5.47 15.57
N SER A 752 -48.20 4.71 15.87
CA SER A 752 -49.51 4.88 15.22
C SER A 752 -50.15 6.24 15.53
N THR A 753 -49.96 6.76 16.73
CA THR A 753 -50.44 8.09 17.13
C THR A 753 -49.63 9.19 16.47
N ALA A 754 -48.30 9.09 16.46
CA ALA A 754 -47.42 9.98 15.70
C ALA A 754 -47.82 10.05 14.22
N ARG A 755 -47.96 8.89 13.56
CA ARG A 755 -48.37 8.80 12.16
C ARG A 755 -49.72 9.47 11.90
N ARG A 756 -50.70 9.31 12.79
CA ARG A 756 -52.02 9.97 12.66
C ARG A 756 -51.93 11.48 12.83
N LYS A 757 -51.09 11.97 13.76
CA LYS A 757 -50.89 13.41 13.97
C LYS A 757 -50.16 14.06 12.80
N MET A 758 -49.07 13.46 12.32
CA MET A 758 -48.36 13.93 11.12
C MET A 758 -49.27 13.97 9.89
N ARG A 759 -50.09 12.94 9.68
CA ARG A 759 -51.06 12.92 8.57
C ARG A 759 -52.15 13.99 8.66
N LYS A 760 -52.49 14.43 9.87
CA LYS A 760 -53.53 15.44 10.12
C LYS A 760 -52.98 16.87 10.11
N GLN A 761 -51.68 17.05 9.90
CA GLN A 761 -51.10 18.39 9.77
C GLN A 761 -51.68 19.09 8.55
N ALA A 762 -52.14 20.32 8.75
CA ALA A 762 -52.69 21.17 7.70
C ALA A 762 -51.64 22.19 7.26
N ALA A 763 -51.72 22.63 6.00
CA ALA A 763 -50.84 23.65 5.46
C ALA A 763 -51.00 24.97 6.22
N TYR A 764 -49.94 25.80 6.21
CA TYR A 764 -49.99 27.12 6.85
C TYR A 764 -51.14 27.96 6.26
N GLY A 765 -51.93 28.59 7.13
CA GLY A 765 -53.07 29.43 6.74
C GLY A 765 -54.28 28.68 6.16
N ASP A 766 -54.22 27.36 5.97
CA ASP A 766 -55.27 26.58 5.33
C ASP A 766 -55.53 25.25 6.05
N THR A 767 -56.56 25.25 6.90
CA THR A 767 -56.99 24.06 7.65
C THR A 767 -57.63 22.97 6.79
N THR A 768 -58.01 23.29 5.55
CA THR A 768 -58.65 22.34 4.63
C THR A 768 -57.62 21.57 3.79
N ASN A 769 -56.45 22.17 3.56
CA ASN A 769 -55.35 21.53 2.87
C ASN A 769 -54.52 20.66 3.83
N ILE A 770 -54.90 19.40 3.96
CA ILE A 770 -54.18 18.41 4.78
C ILE A 770 -52.96 17.89 4.01
N LEU A 771 -51.77 18.09 4.56
CA LEU A 771 -50.49 17.74 3.93
C LEU A 771 -50.26 16.22 3.79
N SER A 772 -51.06 15.40 4.48
CA SER A 772 -51.06 13.93 4.38
C SER A 772 -49.69 13.27 4.61
N ILE A 773 -48.85 13.92 5.42
CA ILE A 773 -47.45 13.56 5.67
C ILE A 773 -47.36 12.24 6.44
N THR A 774 -46.47 11.35 6.01
CA THR A 774 -46.15 10.11 6.72
C THR A 774 -44.73 10.13 7.26
N PRO A 775 -44.49 9.57 8.45
CA PRO A 775 -43.14 9.38 8.96
C PRO A 775 -42.36 8.41 8.05
N GLN A 776 -41.10 8.74 7.77
CA GLN A 776 -40.16 7.92 6.99
C GLN A 776 -38.89 7.59 7.79
N LEU A 777 -38.52 8.47 8.73
CA LEU A 777 -37.34 8.31 9.58
C LEU A 777 -37.76 8.32 11.06
N LEU A 778 -37.26 7.36 11.82
CA LEU A 778 -37.36 7.30 13.28
C LEU A 778 -35.98 7.60 13.89
N ILE A 779 -35.91 8.60 14.74
CA ILE A 779 -34.68 9.04 15.41
C ILE A 779 -34.79 8.63 16.87
N VAL A 780 -33.81 7.86 17.35
CA VAL A 780 -33.83 7.28 18.70
C VAL A 780 -32.47 7.39 19.40
N PRO A 781 -32.46 7.45 20.74
CA PRO A 781 -31.26 7.23 21.54
C PRO A 781 -30.87 5.73 21.55
N PRO A 782 -29.63 5.38 21.93
CA PRO A 782 -29.15 4.00 21.90
C PRO A 782 -29.98 3.06 22.79
N GLU A 783 -30.57 3.54 23.89
CA GLU A 783 -31.39 2.73 24.79
C GLU A 783 -32.70 2.24 24.13
N LEU A 784 -33.18 2.93 23.10
CA LEU A 784 -34.41 2.60 22.37
C LEU A 784 -34.14 1.87 21.05
N GLU A 785 -32.88 1.57 20.72
CA GLU A 785 -32.48 0.92 19.47
C GLU A 785 -33.17 -0.43 19.27
N GLU A 786 -33.18 -1.29 20.29
CA GLU A 786 -33.82 -2.61 20.20
C GLU A 786 -35.32 -2.48 19.88
N THR A 787 -35.99 -1.55 20.54
CA THR A 787 -37.42 -1.31 20.33
C THR A 787 -37.68 -0.75 18.93
N ALA A 788 -36.83 0.19 18.47
CA ALA A 788 -36.91 0.73 17.12
C ALA A 788 -36.71 -0.36 16.06
N PHE A 789 -35.67 -1.18 16.20
CA PHE A 789 -35.37 -2.28 15.27
C PHE A 789 -36.52 -3.28 15.15
N GLN A 790 -37.11 -3.68 16.29
CA GLN A 790 -38.27 -4.56 16.31
C GLN A 790 -39.47 -3.92 15.59
N LEU A 791 -39.74 -2.63 15.83
CA LEU A 791 -40.88 -1.92 15.23
C LEU A 791 -40.75 -1.70 13.73
N THR A 792 -39.53 -1.49 13.21
CA THR A 792 -39.29 -1.20 11.79
C THR A 792 -39.11 -2.46 10.94
N THR A 793 -38.58 -3.55 11.53
CA THR A 793 -38.21 -4.77 10.80
C THR A 793 -39.27 -5.87 10.91
N SER A 794 -39.97 -5.97 12.03
CA SER A 794 -40.92 -7.07 12.26
C SER A 794 -42.04 -7.09 11.22
N ALA A 795 -42.34 -8.29 10.70
CA ALA A 795 -43.46 -8.52 9.79
C ALA A 795 -44.83 -8.39 10.47
N VAL A 796 -44.88 -8.69 11.77
CA VAL A 796 -46.09 -8.65 12.61
C VAL A 796 -45.98 -7.54 13.65
N ALA A 797 -47.11 -7.04 14.12
CA ALA A 797 -47.16 -5.98 15.11
C ALA A 797 -46.40 -6.41 16.38
N VAL A 798 -45.46 -5.56 16.82
CA VAL A 798 -44.76 -5.77 18.09
C VAL A 798 -45.75 -5.52 19.22
N THR A 799 -46.10 -6.61 19.91
CA THR A 799 -46.99 -6.60 21.08
C THR A 799 -46.32 -7.38 22.20
N SER A 800 -46.83 -7.26 23.42
CA SER A 800 -46.34 -8.05 24.56
C SER A 800 -46.60 -9.56 24.42
N ASN A 801 -47.31 -10.00 23.38
CA ASN A 801 -47.59 -11.40 23.09
C ASN A 801 -46.67 -11.94 21.98
N SER A 802 -46.12 -13.14 22.17
CA SER A 802 -45.20 -13.80 21.23
C SER A 802 -45.87 -14.29 19.94
N ASP A 803 -47.20 -14.39 19.90
CA ASP A 803 -47.97 -14.96 18.77
C ASP A 803 -48.77 -13.91 17.99
N ALA A 804 -48.20 -12.71 17.79
CA ALA A 804 -48.86 -11.65 17.03
C ALA A 804 -49.02 -12.05 15.56
N THR A 805 -50.26 -12.08 15.06
CA THR A 805 -50.59 -12.37 13.64
C THR A 805 -51.00 -11.12 12.85
N ILE A 806 -51.14 -9.98 13.53
CA ILE A 806 -51.56 -8.71 12.93
C ILE A 806 -50.37 -8.15 12.12
N PRO A 807 -50.52 -7.86 10.82
CA PRO A 807 -49.44 -7.27 10.03
C PRO A 807 -48.97 -5.93 10.58
N ASN A 808 -47.66 -5.70 10.56
CA ASN A 808 -47.07 -4.44 10.98
C ASN A 808 -47.21 -3.36 9.89
N MET A 809 -47.88 -2.26 10.21
CA MET A 809 -48.06 -1.13 9.28
C MET A 809 -46.87 -0.18 9.19
N HIS A 810 -45.90 -0.30 10.10
CA HIS A 810 -44.70 0.54 10.19
C HIS A 810 -43.45 -0.16 9.63
N ARG A 811 -43.64 -1.34 9.04
CA ARG A 811 -42.56 -2.09 8.40
C ARG A 811 -41.94 -1.27 7.27
N GLY A 812 -40.62 -1.17 7.25
CA GLY A 812 -39.86 -0.44 6.22
C GLY A 812 -39.62 1.04 6.53
N LEU A 813 -39.95 1.50 7.74
CA LEU A 813 -39.50 2.79 8.26
C LEU A 813 -37.98 2.74 8.53
N ASP A 814 -37.22 3.74 8.07
CA ASP A 814 -35.79 3.83 8.39
C ASP A 814 -35.62 4.34 9.83
N PHE A 815 -34.55 3.93 10.51
CA PHE A 815 -34.23 4.47 11.82
C PHE A 815 -32.76 4.88 11.93
N GLU A 816 -32.52 5.94 12.69
CA GLU A 816 -31.19 6.48 12.96
C GLU A 816 -30.97 6.54 14.48
N VAL A 817 -29.86 5.97 14.93
CA VAL A 817 -29.46 5.98 16.33
C VAL A 817 -28.51 7.15 16.58
N LEU A 818 -28.80 7.97 17.59
CA LEU A 818 -27.97 9.12 17.96
C LEU A 818 -27.25 8.89 19.29
N ASP A 819 -26.00 8.42 19.21
CA ASP A 819 -25.19 8.06 20.40
C ASP A 819 -24.90 9.20 21.38
N HIS A 820 -25.03 10.45 20.95
CA HIS A 820 -24.78 11.64 21.78
C HIS A 820 -26.04 12.20 22.44
N TRP A 821 -27.20 11.59 22.17
CA TRP A 821 -28.45 12.02 22.78
C TRP A 821 -28.48 11.55 24.23
N ALA A 822 -28.45 12.51 25.17
CA ALA A 822 -28.39 12.21 26.60
C ALA A 822 -29.73 11.76 27.22
N ASP A 823 -30.85 11.98 26.53
CA ASP A 823 -32.18 11.60 27.01
C ASP A 823 -32.52 10.22 26.44
N SER A 824 -32.58 9.21 27.32
CA SER A 824 -32.81 7.82 26.95
C SER A 824 -34.29 7.50 26.66
N ASN A 825 -35.19 8.45 26.89
CA ASN A 825 -36.63 8.22 26.86
C ASN A 825 -37.35 8.84 25.65
N ASP A 826 -36.70 9.79 25.01
CA ASP A 826 -37.31 10.56 23.94
C ASP A 826 -37.06 9.97 22.56
N TRP A 827 -38.01 10.15 21.67
CA TRP A 827 -37.92 9.68 20.29
C TRP A 827 -38.59 10.68 19.35
N ILE A 828 -38.07 10.77 18.13
CA ILE A 828 -38.58 11.70 17.12
C ILE A 828 -38.91 10.94 15.84
N ALA A 829 -40.10 11.18 15.29
CA ALA A 829 -40.45 10.76 13.95
C ALA A 829 -40.32 11.97 13.00
N ALA A 830 -39.64 11.77 11.88
CA ALA A 830 -39.46 12.76 10.83
C ALA A 830 -40.06 12.27 9.51
N ALA A 831 -40.59 13.22 8.75
CA ALA A 831 -41.08 13.01 7.40
C ALA A 831 -39.93 12.95 6.38
N ASP A 832 -40.27 12.66 5.14
CA ASP A 832 -39.35 12.87 4.02
C ASP A 832 -39.13 14.39 3.80
N PRO A 833 -37.87 14.87 3.79
CA PRO A 833 -37.57 16.27 3.47
C PRO A 833 -38.07 16.72 2.09
N ALA A 834 -38.33 15.80 1.15
CA ALA A 834 -38.89 16.12 -0.16
C ALA A 834 -40.40 16.46 -0.11
N MET A 835 -41.11 16.00 0.93
CA MET A 835 -42.56 16.22 1.07
C MET A 835 -42.90 17.53 1.78
N VAL A 836 -42.07 17.93 2.76
CA VAL A 836 -42.22 19.17 3.51
C VAL A 836 -40.84 19.78 3.77
N PRO A 837 -40.66 21.10 3.61
CA PRO A 837 -39.42 21.76 3.95
C PRO A 837 -39.18 21.67 5.46
N MET A 838 -38.23 20.85 5.89
CA MET A 838 -37.96 20.59 7.30
C MET A 838 -36.89 21.51 7.85
N ILE A 839 -35.62 21.26 7.52
CA ILE A 839 -34.47 22.08 7.94
C ILE A 839 -33.75 22.58 6.69
N GLU A 840 -33.44 23.88 6.67
CA GLU A 840 -32.54 24.45 5.67
C GLU A 840 -31.14 24.65 6.28
N MET A 841 -30.12 24.28 5.52
CA MET A 841 -28.72 24.52 5.85
C MET A 841 -28.10 25.53 4.87
N GLY A 842 -27.64 26.66 5.40
CA GLY A 842 -26.93 27.68 4.65
C GLY A 842 -25.42 27.58 4.83
N PHE A 843 -24.69 27.37 3.73
CA PHE A 843 -23.23 27.36 3.71
C PHE A 843 -22.68 28.60 3.03
N TYR A 844 -21.65 29.22 3.62
CA TYR A 844 -21.04 30.42 3.04
C TYR A 844 -20.42 30.12 1.66
N GLN A 845 -20.85 30.85 0.63
CA GLN A 845 -20.48 30.66 -0.76
C GLN A 845 -20.73 29.23 -1.29
N GLY A 846 -21.63 28.47 -0.67
CA GLY A 846 -21.91 27.07 -1.04
C GLY A 846 -20.80 26.08 -0.67
N ARG A 847 -19.80 26.51 0.11
CA ARG A 847 -18.69 25.66 0.55
C ARG A 847 -19.14 24.78 1.72
N GLN A 848 -19.49 23.53 1.43
CA GLN A 848 -19.87 22.53 2.44
C GLN A 848 -18.68 21.90 3.16
N GLU A 849 -17.46 22.17 2.70
CA GLU A 849 -16.23 21.58 3.25
C GLU A 849 -15.51 22.58 4.16
N PRO A 850 -14.86 22.10 5.24
CA PRO A 850 -14.01 22.95 6.06
C PRO A 850 -12.76 23.38 5.29
N GLU A 851 -12.33 24.60 5.53
CA GLU A 851 -11.11 25.18 4.95
C GLU A 851 -9.97 25.08 5.96
N LEU A 852 -8.80 24.62 5.50
CA LEU A 852 -7.56 24.64 6.27
C LEU A 852 -6.63 25.72 5.73
N PHE A 853 -6.14 26.56 6.62
CA PHE A 853 -5.13 27.58 6.33
C PHE A 853 -3.86 27.27 7.11
N THR A 854 -2.71 27.46 6.46
CA THR A 854 -1.40 27.30 7.09
C THR A 854 -0.68 28.63 7.10
N GLN A 855 -0.24 29.09 8.27
CA GLN A 855 0.66 30.23 8.36
C GLN A 855 2.10 29.70 8.45
N ALA A 856 2.88 29.91 7.39
CA ALA A 856 4.24 29.38 7.26
C ALA A 856 5.28 30.43 6.86
N ASP A 857 4.89 31.71 6.76
CA ASP A 857 5.81 32.80 6.42
C ASP A 857 6.76 33.07 7.60
N PRO A 858 8.08 32.91 7.43
CA PRO A 858 9.05 33.16 8.49
C PRO A 858 9.12 34.63 8.93
N SER A 859 8.70 35.56 8.07
CA SER A 859 8.80 37.00 8.29
C SER A 859 7.56 37.63 8.95
N THR A 860 6.47 36.86 9.09
CA THR A 860 5.21 37.38 9.63
C THR A 860 4.47 36.36 10.51
N GLY A 861 3.93 36.81 11.64
CA GLY A 861 3.04 36.01 12.49
C GLY A 861 3.73 35.15 13.56
N THR A 862 3.14 33.99 13.86
CA THR A 862 3.58 33.08 14.94
C THR A 862 4.94 32.45 14.69
N MET A 863 5.32 32.31 13.42
CA MET A 863 6.66 31.83 13.03
C MET A 863 7.75 32.82 13.48
N PHE A 864 7.50 34.12 13.37
CA PHE A 864 8.45 35.18 13.75
C PHE A 864 8.54 35.36 15.28
N ASN A 865 7.43 35.19 15.99
CA ASN A 865 7.36 35.47 17.42
C ASN A 865 7.67 34.26 18.32
N ALA A 866 7.44 33.03 17.84
CA ALA A 866 7.44 31.85 18.70
C ALA A 866 7.97 30.57 18.03
N ASP A 867 8.52 30.64 16.82
CA ASP A 867 8.99 29.47 16.05
C ASP A 867 7.94 28.34 15.95
N LYS A 868 6.66 28.69 15.69
CA LYS A 868 5.55 27.74 15.48
C LYS A 868 4.86 27.91 14.14
N TYR A 869 4.52 26.78 13.52
CA TYR A 869 3.64 26.68 12.36
C TYR A 869 2.19 26.55 12.82
N THR A 870 1.35 27.54 12.52
CA THR A 870 -0.06 27.52 12.95
C THR A 870 -0.97 27.02 11.83
N TYR A 871 -1.73 25.95 12.11
CA TYR A 871 -2.87 25.50 11.32
C TYR A 871 -4.12 26.22 11.79
N LYS A 872 -4.96 26.65 10.85
CA LYS A 872 -6.26 27.25 11.14
C LYS A 872 -7.34 26.53 10.35
N ILE A 873 -8.29 25.92 11.04
CA ILE A 873 -9.49 25.36 10.43
C ILE A 873 -10.65 26.36 10.51
N ARG A 874 -11.40 26.50 9.41
CA ARG A 874 -12.59 27.36 9.33
C ARG A 874 -13.72 26.64 8.62
N HIS A 875 -14.89 26.62 9.23
CA HIS A 875 -16.12 26.11 8.64
C HIS A 875 -17.27 27.08 8.93
N THR A 876 -17.95 27.55 7.89
CA THR A 876 -18.90 28.67 8.01
C THR A 876 -20.28 28.26 7.51
N TYR A 877 -21.18 28.01 8.45
CA TYR A 877 -22.52 27.49 8.18
C TYR A 877 -23.52 27.88 9.27
N SER A 878 -24.80 27.78 8.95
CA SER A 878 -25.90 27.84 9.91
C SER A 878 -27.13 27.14 9.33
N GLY A 879 -28.13 26.90 10.15
CA GLY A 879 -29.38 26.27 9.73
C GLY A 879 -30.51 26.61 10.68
N THR A 880 -31.73 26.46 10.18
CA THR A 880 -32.96 26.67 10.95
C THR A 880 -34.04 25.69 10.50
N PRO A 881 -34.93 25.25 11.40
CA PRO A 881 -36.17 24.61 11.00
C PRO A 881 -37.05 25.59 10.21
N LEU A 882 -37.52 25.17 9.04
CA LEU A 882 -38.48 25.89 8.20
C LEU A 882 -39.93 25.52 8.56
N ASP A 883 -40.21 24.27 8.89
CA ASP A 883 -41.55 23.80 9.23
C ASP A 883 -41.52 22.79 10.38
N HIS A 884 -42.42 22.97 11.36
CA HIS A 884 -42.60 22.04 12.48
C HIS A 884 -43.44 20.81 12.09
N ARG A 885 -44.24 20.88 11.01
CA ARG A 885 -45.21 19.85 10.62
C ARG A 885 -44.57 18.55 10.15
N GLY A 886 -43.32 18.62 9.68
CA GLY A 886 -42.54 17.47 9.26
C GLY A 886 -41.97 16.63 10.41
N PHE A 887 -42.05 17.13 11.65
CA PHE A 887 -41.49 16.46 12.83
C PHE A 887 -42.58 16.09 13.83
N TYR A 888 -42.32 15.06 14.62
CA TYR A 888 -43.13 14.68 15.77
C TYR A 888 -42.24 14.13 16.89
N ARG A 889 -42.45 14.54 18.15
CA ARG A 889 -41.72 14.03 19.32
C ARG A 889 -42.64 13.29 20.27
N GLY A 890 -42.21 12.12 20.73
CA GLY A 890 -42.79 11.41 21.87
C GLY A 890 -41.75 11.24 22.97
N ALA A 891 -42.21 11.13 24.21
CA ALA A 891 -41.37 10.95 25.38
C ALA A 891 -41.90 9.79 26.24
N ASN A 892 -41.07 8.82 26.61
CA ASN A 892 -41.44 7.86 27.65
C ASN A 892 -41.65 8.61 29.00
N ALA A 893 -42.60 8.13 29.82
CA ALA A 893 -42.88 8.69 31.15
C ALA A 893 -41.75 8.41 32.15
#